data_AF-A0AAD3YCP8-F1
#
_entry.id   AF-A0AAD3YCP8-F1
#
_cell.length_a   1.000
_cell.length_b   1.000
_cell.length_c   1.000
_cell.angle_alpha   90.00
_cell.angle_beta   90.00
_cell.angle_gamma   90.00
#
_symmetry.space_group_name_H-M   'P 1'
#
loop_
_entity.id
_entity.type
_entity.pdbx_description
1 polymer ?
#
loop_
_entity_poly.entity_id
_entity_poly.type
_entity_poly.pdbx_seq_one_letter_code
_entity_poly.pdbx_strand_id
1 'polypeptide(L)'
;MAVEVSSAPYSISNESKSKHDAKSGSDGLGPLASVKAKAGVDPSSDSASDTALVQRAEITAGLADSAYDLVAYLERAHVHLALGYPDLAAGDAYRALLLADEARNEGFEYHDEAAEALTRYDVPQVLEGLEGDSAERGAGAAYRLLARSLLQAGCLSSAAKFLKRGLDASPNDTELAATRQALEAAASKRIGHSVDIFAPGTLPETTLVRREVYPWNTHEPDRFSEESLTELNTTLRRFAPKCAVQVAVLPVLLDGVALEGATCSQLGVFAVEDIAPGEKVLEEYSLLTANNRMKDSVCDACSSELPRDRDGVVMCDECYDTVFCSAHCAEQAERYHPAVCGTGSDEIGKDPAPHEADESLHLLLLARVLALASQGEIHPLDVPEVKYIWGDFTPHPTLPWSFEYNVETPLHILETMDVDIYAHPEYDLWVLNTLYAKFRGTASARKNPLDGKPDVAAVHPYWCLANHDCDPNVSWDWAGTIVLRAREERIAGVPGVKKGQEILNHYCDIRLPVSERREWASGPLGGWCMCARCKREAKEEEWASEDEGAELGSVLEDEAKRRLAKAVPTPAVKVAVVERHEGRHQMTSSAHVVVRQSEDWTRVLVASKQSAASDQWTLAFSIDQAEPAGLTLLRNAHLIELEGRLEPANAERIETISNPRIVRINNRSRGPRSSLGAPTLVVAWHTSSSFVLQDLHISPDTKRLIAEISDFGGPISPANRRFLPALASIDVPDVVLDFSQWECAVVDPFVANALYSTIASLLVRGTHVTLVDFNLVFSCMADATVPMRPARYTALPRRAEDAIKYRVRNTLRAGPECPDARAVEVNVRQLLTHLTVLSADELRSKL
;
A
#
# COMPACT_ATOMS: atom_id res chain seq x y z
N MET A 1 -27.20 -34.46 -28.11
CA MET A 1 -27.76 -35.77 -27.72
C MET A 1 -27.69 -35.83 -26.21
N ALA A 2 -28.83 -35.68 -25.55
CA ALA A 2 -28.95 -35.64 -24.10
C ALA A 2 -28.80 -37.06 -23.52
N VAL A 3 -28.13 -37.18 -22.37
CA VAL A 3 -28.22 -38.35 -21.50
C VAL A 3 -28.40 -37.85 -20.07
N GLU A 4 -29.60 -38.07 -19.55
CA GLU A 4 -30.01 -37.91 -18.16
C GLU A 4 -29.31 -38.94 -17.27
N VAL A 5 -28.98 -38.56 -16.03
CA VAL A 5 -28.59 -39.50 -14.97
C VAL A 5 -29.54 -39.31 -13.78
N SER A 6 -30.28 -40.36 -13.48
CA SER A 6 -31.28 -40.41 -12.41
C SER A 6 -30.65 -40.64 -11.04
N SER A 7 -31.19 -39.95 -10.03
CA SER A 7 -30.94 -40.15 -8.61
C SER A 7 -31.73 -41.34 -8.03
N ALA A 8 -31.09 -42.12 -7.15
CA ALA A 8 -31.77 -43.04 -6.24
C ALA A 8 -31.06 -43.03 -4.87
N PRO A 9 -31.79 -42.95 -3.74
CA PRO A 9 -31.21 -42.85 -2.40
C PRO A 9 -31.03 -44.23 -1.76
N TYR A 10 -29.96 -44.41 -0.97
CA TYR A 10 -29.73 -45.62 -0.17
C TYR A 10 -29.71 -45.29 1.32
N SER A 11 -30.72 -45.78 2.03
CA SER A 11 -30.85 -45.80 3.49
C SER A 11 -30.10 -46.99 4.09
N ILE A 12 -29.38 -46.80 5.20
CA ILE A 12 -28.82 -47.92 5.98
C ILE A 12 -29.25 -47.80 7.46
N SER A 13 -29.87 -48.88 7.92
CA SER A 13 -30.35 -49.15 9.28
C SER A 13 -29.22 -49.64 10.19
N ASN A 14 -29.22 -49.14 11.43
CA ASN A 14 -28.40 -49.63 12.55
C ASN A 14 -28.93 -50.97 13.09
N GLU A 15 -28.05 -51.97 13.24
CA GLU A 15 -28.21 -53.00 14.27
C GLU A 15 -26.87 -53.37 14.91
N SER A 16 -26.93 -53.44 16.24
CA SER A 16 -25.85 -53.75 17.17
C SER A 16 -25.83 -55.23 17.51
N LYS A 17 -24.64 -55.82 17.74
CA LYS A 17 -24.46 -57.02 18.57
C LYS A 17 -23.01 -57.23 18.99
N SER A 18 -22.88 -57.92 20.11
CA SER A 18 -21.82 -57.83 21.12
C SER A 18 -20.84 -59.00 21.16
N LYS A 19 -19.63 -58.70 21.67
CA LYS A 19 -18.81 -59.45 22.66
C LYS A 19 -17.93 -60.67 22.27
N HIS A 20 -16.64 -60.49 22.65
CA HIS A 20 -15.67 -61.38 23.31
C HIS A 20 -14.57 -62.13 22.53
N ASP A 21 -13.32 -61.75 22.90
CA ASP A 21 -12.13 -62.55 23.22
C ASP A 21 -10.88 -62.55 22.31
N ALA A 22 -9.88 -61.79 22.78
CA ALA A 22 -8.48 -62.15 23.07
C ALA A 22 -7.44 -62.53 21.96
N LYS A 23 -6.34 -61.76 22.03
CA LYS A 23 -4.89 -62.08 21.82
C LYS A 23 -4.20 -61.73 20.50
N SER A 24 -3.22 -60.82 20.67
CA SER A 24 -1.84 -60.78 20.14
C SER A 24 -1.56 -60.48 18.66
N GLY A 25 -0.71 -59.47 18.45
CA GLY A 25 0.29 -59.45 17.36
C GLY A 25 0.13 -58.30 16.37
N SER A 26 1.07 -57.34 16.44
CA SER A 26 1.61 -56.47 15.36
C SER A 26 0.78 -56.21 14.10
N ASP A 27 0.48 -54.94 13.83
CA ASP A 27 0.87 -54.21 12.60
C ASP A 27 0.15 -52.84 12.47
N GLY A 28 0.89 -51.83 12.01
CA GLY A 28 0.43 -50.64 11.26
C GLY A 28 -0.70 -49.76 11.81
N LEU A 29 -0.35 -48.63 12.42
CA LEU A 29 -1.17 -47.41 12.46
C LEU A 29 -0.53 -46.45 11.43
N GLY A 30 -1.16 -46.02 10.32
CA GLY A 30 -2.49 -45.41 10.21
C GLY A 30 -2.35 -43.90 10.47
N PRO A 31 -2.57 -42.99 9.50
CA PRO A 31 -2.35 -41.56 9.69
C PRO A 31 -3.25 -41.01 10.80
N LEU A 32 -2.65 -40.29 11.74
CA LEU A 32 -3.31 -39.71 12.90
C LEU A 32 -4.34 -38.67 12.47
N ALA A 33 -5.60 -38.99 12.76
CA ALA A 33 -6.72 -38.08 12.81
C ALA A 33 -6.44 -36.87 13.72
N SER A 34 -7.07 -35.77 13.35
CA SER A 34 -7.20 -34.53 14.10
C SER A 34 -7.19 -34.71 15.62
N VAL A 35 -6.20 -34.11 16.26
CA VAL A 35 -6.17 -33.93 17.71
C VAL A 35 -7.28 -32.95 18.08
N LYS A 36 -8.48 -33.47 18.39
CA LYS A 36 -9.47 -32.73 19.17
C LYS A 36 -8.86 -32.42 20.54
N ALA A 37 -8.40 -31.19 20.72
CA ALA A 37 -8.14 -30.65 22.04
C ALA A 37 -9.46 -30.73 22.84
N LYS A 38 -9.52 -31.62 23.83
CA LYS A 38 -10.58 -31.61 24.84
C LYS A 38 -10.37 -30.40 25.75
N ALA A 39 -10.81 -29.24 25.29
CA ALA A 39 -11.40 -28.27 26.21
C ALA A 39 -12.69 -28.89 26.75
N GLY A 40 -13.02 -28.66 28.02
CA GLY A 40 -14.31 -29.07 28.56
C GLY A 40 -15.43 -28.33 27.84
N VAL A 41 -16.03 -28.97 26.84
CA VAL A 41 -17.15 -28.43 26.06
C VAL A 41 -18.43 -29.10 26.55
N ASP A 42 -19.41 -28.26 26.90
CA ASP A 42 -20.76 -28.65 27.27
C ASP A 42 -21.46 -29.27 26.05
N PRO A 43 -22.00 -30.50 26.10
CA PRO A 43 -22.66 -31.16 24.95
C PRO A 43 -23.87 -30.40 24.38
N SER A 44 -24.32 -29.32 25.03
CA SER A 44 -25.34 -28.40 24.51
C SER A 44 -24.83 -27.49 23.38
N SER A 45 -23.53 -27.13 23.36
CA SER A 45 -22.99 -26.15 22.40
C SER A 45 -22.78 -26.69 20.99
N ASP A 46 -22.46 -27.98 20.84
CA ASP A 46 -22.26 -28.61 19.53
C ASP A 46 -23.57 -28.61 18.72
N SER A 47 -24.71 -28.89 19.36
CA SER A 47 -26.03 -28.91 18.71
C SER A 47 -26.51 -27.54 18.20
N ALA A 48 -26.14 -26.47 18.91
CA ALA A 48 -26.49 -25.10 18.54
C ALA A 48 -25.63 -24.61 17.36
N SER A 49 -24.34 -24.96 17.36
CA SER A 49 -23.42 -24.67 16.24
C SER A 49 -23.86 -25.40 14.96
N ASP A 50 -24.23 -26.67 15.06
CA ASP A 50 -24.72 -27.44 13.91
C ASP A 50 -26.01 -26.85 13.32
N THR A 51 -26.92 -26.38 14.19
CA THR A 51 -28.15 -25.71 13.75
C THR A 51 -27.86 -24.40 13.01
N ALA A 52 -26.93 -23.58 13.52
CA ALA A 52 -26.55 -22.33 12.86
C ALA A 52 -25.85 -22.56 11.51
N LEU A 53 -25.07 -23.63 11.35
CA LEU A 53 -24.47 -24.00 10.06
C LEU A 53 -25.51 -24.40 9.02
N VAL A 54 -26.55 -25.14 9.42
CA VAL A 54 -27.67 -25.49 8.54
C VAL A 54 -28.43 -24.22 8.12
N GLN A 55 -28.77 -23.36 9.08
CA GLN A 55 -29.46 -22.10 8.78
C GLN A 55 -28.65 -21.21 7.83
N ARG A 56 -27.32 -21.11 8.04
CA ARG A 56 -26.43 -20.40 7.12
C ARG A 56 -26.56 -20.96 5.70
N ALA A 57 -26.47 -22.28 5.54
CA ALA A 57 -26.52 -22.92 4.24
C ALA A 57 -27.87 -22.70 3.53
N GLU A 58 -28.98 -22.76 4.27
CA GLU A 58 -30.33 -22.47 3.75
C GLU A 58 -30.44 -21.03 3.25
N ILE A 59 -29.97 -20.04 4.02
CA ILE A 59 -30.01 -18.63 3.63
C ILE A 59 -29.07 -18.38 2.43
N THR A 60 -27.86 -18.95 2.42
CA THR A 60 -26.95 -18.85 1.27
C THR A 60 -27.57 -19.45 0.00
N ALA A 61 -28.29 -20.56 0.10
CA ALA A 61 -29.00 -21.13 -1.04
C ALA A 61 -30.14 -20.22 -1.50
N GLY A 62 -30.91 -19.62 -0.59
CA GLY A 62 -31.96 -18.65 -0.91
C GLY A 62 -31.42 -17.38 -1.59
N LEU A 63 -30.25 -16.90 -1.18
CA LEU A 63 -29.55 -15.79 -1.83
C LEU A 63 -29.11 -16.11 -3.26
N ALA A 64 -28.83 -17.38 -3.59
CA ALA A 64 -28.56 -17.77 -4.98
C ALA A 64 -29.79 -17.62 -5.89
N ASP A 65 -31.00 -17.79 -5.34
CA ASP A 65 -32.26 -17.57 -6.06
C ASP A 65 -32.73 -16.09 -6.01
N SER A 66 -32.16 -15.29 -5.09
CA SER A 66 -32.61 -13.93 -4.78
C SER A 66 -31.48 -13.06 -4.26
N ALA A 67 -30.52 -12.78 -5.13
CA ALA A 67 -29.28 -12.09 -4.80
C ALA A 67 -29.49 -10.71 -4.15
N TYR A 68 -30.53 -9.98 -4.52
CA TYR A 68 -30.80 -8.61 -4.05
C TYR A 68 -31.68 -8.55 -2.79
N ASP A 69 -31.82 -9.66 -2.06
CA ASP A 69 -32.64 -9.74 -0.85
C ASP A 69 -31.87 -9.24 0.39
N LEU A 70 -32.09 -7.96 0.74
CA LEU A 70 -31.46 -7.36 1.91
C LEU A 70 -31.84 -8.04 3.23
N VAL A 71 -33.05 -8.63 3.34
CA VAL A 71 -33.50 -9.30 4.57
C VAL A 71 -32.70 -10.59 4.76
N ALA A 72 -32.50 -11.36 3.70
CA ALA A 72 -31.68 -12.56 3.73
C ALA A 72 -30.23 -12.26 4.13
N TYR A 73 -29.63 -11.16 3.66
CA TYR A 73 -28.29 -10.74 4.13
C TYR A 73 -28.27 -10.39 5.62
N LEU A 74 -29.26 -9.66 6.13
CA LEU A 74 -29.35 -9.34 7.56
C LEU A 74 -29.51 -10.60 8.43
N GLU A 75 -30.32 -11.55 7.98
CA GLU A 75 -30.48 -12.85 8.66
C GLU A 75 -29.18 -13.65 8.65
N ARG A 76 -28.47 -13.70 7.51
CA ARG A 76 -27.17 -14.37 7.41
C ARG A 76 -26.11 -13.71 8.28
N ALA A 77 -26.11 -12.38 8.38
CA ALA A 77 -25.24 -11.64 9.29
C ALA A 77 -25.47 -12.04 10.75
N HIS A 78 -26.73 -12.19 11.20
CA HIS A 78 -27.04 -12.70 12.53
C HIS A 78 -26.52 -14.13 12.76
N VAL A 79 -26.63 -15.01 11.75
CA VAL A 79 -26.11 -16.37 11.82
C VAL A 79 -24.57 -16.37 11.89
N HIS A 80 -23.90 -15.53 11.10
CA HIS A 80 -22.45 -15.35 11.17
C HIS A 80 -22.00 -14.88 12.57
N LEU A 81 -22.73 -13.95 13.21
CA LEU A 81 -22.46 -13.56 14.61
C LEU A 81 -22.64 -14.74 15.59
N ALA A 82 -23.69 -15.54 15.42
CA ALA A 82 -23.93 -16.72 16.26
C ALA A 82 -22.82 -17.78 16.12
N LEU A 83 -22.22 -17.88 14.94
CA LEU A 83 -21.07 -18.75 14.64
C LEU A 83 -19.71 -18.14 15.06
N GLY A 84 -19.71 -16.90 15.56
CA GLY A 84 -18.48 -16.20 15.98
C GLY A 84 -17.64 -15.64 14.84
N TYR A 85 -18.27 -15.22 13.74
CA TYR A 85 -17.64 -14.54 12.59
C TYR A 85 -18.16 -13.10 12.44
N PRO A 86 -17.75 -12.17 13.33
CA PRO A 86 -18.17 -10.77 13.24
C PRO A 86 -17.66 -10.06 11.98
N ASP A 87 -16.55 -10.53 11.40
CA ASP A 87 -16.03 -10.09 10.11
C ASP A 87 -17.01 -10.39 8.97
N LEU A 88 -17.50 -11.64 8.88
CA LEU A 88 -18.47 -12.03 7.86
C LEU A 88 -19.82 -11.33 8.04
N ALA A 89 -20.25 -11.16 9.29
CA ALA A 89 -21.46 -10.43 9.61
C ALA A 89 -21.38 -8.94 9.21
N ALA A 90 -20.20 -8.31 9.35
CA ALA A 90 -20.00 -6.94 8.88
C ALA A 90 -20.11 -6.83 7.35
N GLY A 91 -19.59 -7.81 6.60
CA GLY A 91 -19.74 -7.87 5.14
C GLY A 91 -21.20 -7.97 4.70
N ASP A 92 -21.95 -8.90 5.28
CA ASP A 92 -23.38 -9.08 4.97
C ASP A 92 -24.23 -7.86 5.37
N ALA A 93 -23.98 -7.28 6.55
CA ALA A 93 -24.67 -6.08 6.99
C ALA A 93 -24.37 -4.88 6.08
N TYR A 94 -23.15 -4.80 5.53
CA TYR A 94 -22.79 -3.75 4.57
C TYR A 94 -23.48 -3.94 3.23
N ARG A 95 -23.52 -5.17 2.68
CA ARG A 95 -24.33 -5.46 1.46
C ARG A 95 -25.81 -5.13 1.66
N ALA A 96 -26.38 -5.48 2.82
CA ALA A 96 -27.75 -5.12 3.15
C ALA A 96 -27.97 -3.59 3.21
N LEU A 97 -26.98 -2.83 3.70
CA LEU A 97 -27.03 -1.37 3.70
C LEU A 97 -27.02 -0.80 2.28
N LEU A 98 -26.18 -1.33 1.38
CA LEU A 98 -26.14 -0.92 -0.02
C LEU A 98 -27.47 -1.23 -0.74
N LEU A 99 -28.03 -2.44 -0.55
CA LEU A 99 -29.33 -2.81 -1.10
C LEU A 99 -30.49 -1.98 -0.54
N ALA A 100 -30.39 -1.52 0.71
CA ALA A 100 -31.36 -0.58 1.25
C ALA A 100 -31.31 0.78 0.53
N ASP A 101 -30.12 1.24 0.11
CA ASP A 101 -29.98 2.44 -0.71
C ASP A 101 -30.48 2.22 -2.15
N GLU A 102 -30.22 1.05 -2.76
CA GLU A 102 -30.81 0.62 -4.05
C GLU A 102 -32.34 0.66 -4.03
N ALA A 103 -32.96 0.01 -3.03
CA ALA A 103 -34.42 -0.04 -2.89
C ALA A 103 -35.06 1.34 -2.68
N ARG A 104 -34.31 2.33 -2.16
CA ARG A 104 -34.81 3.70 -1.89
C ARG A 104 -34.67 4.65 -3.07
N ASN A 105 -33.80 4.33 -4.03
CA ASN A 105 -33.47 5.24 -5.11
C ASN A 105 -33.82 4.65 -6.48
N GLU A 106 -34.94 5.11 -7.05
CA GLU A 106 -35.43 4.71 -8.39
C GLU A 106 -34.41 4.91 -9.53
N GLY A 107 -33.35 5.70 -9.30
CA GLY A 107 -32.29 5.95 -10.28
C GLY A 107 -31.09 5.00 -10.18
N PHE A 108 -31.05 4.09 -9.22
CA PHE A 108 -29.95 3.13 -9.07
C PHE A 108 -30.20 1.85 -9.88
N GLU A 109 -29.12 1.13 -10.17
CA GLU A 109 -29.10 0.03 -11.13
C GLU A 109 -29.97 -1.16 -10.71
N TYR A 110 -29.99 -1.48 -9.42
CA TYR A 110 -30.66 -2.67 -8.87
C TYR A 110 -31.93 -2.31 -8.08
N HIS A 111 -32.51 -1.13 -8.35
CA HIS A 111 -33.68 -0.64 -7.64
C HIS A 111 -34.86 -1.61 -7.71
N ASP A 112 -35.22 -2.05 -8.91
CA ASP A 112 -36.41 -2.87 -9.16
C ASP A 112 -36.28 -4.24 -8.47
N GLU A 113 -35.10 -4.87 -8.56
CA GLU A 113 -34.80 -6.15 -7.94
C GLU A 113 -34.82 -6.08 -6.41
N ALA A 114 -34.17 -5.05 -5.83
CA ALA A 114 -34.12 -4.84 -4.39
C ALA A 114 -35.52 -4.51 -3.82
N ALA A 115 -36.29 -3.67 -4.52
CA ALA A 115 -37.66 -3.34 -4.13
C ALA A 115 -38.60 -4.56 -4.24
N GLU A 116 -38.50 -5.36 -5.30
CA GLU A 116 -39.28 -6.59 -5.47
C GLU A 116 -38.99 -7.59 -4.35
N ALA A 117 -37.71 -7.81 -4.01
CA ALA A 117 -37.31 -8.73 -2.95
C ALA A 117 -37.97 -8.40 -1.60
N LEU A 118 -38.09 -7.10 -1.26
CA LEU A 118 -38.75 -6.64 -0.03
C LEU A 118 -40.24 -6.96 0.02
N THR A 119 -40.93 -7.09 -1.12
CA THR A 119 -42.37 -7.38 -1.15
C THR A 119 -42.73 -8.80 -0.70
N ARG A 120 -41.73 -9.68 -0.59
CA ARG A 120 -41.89 -11.08 -0.15
C ARG A 120 -42.20 -11.20 1.33
N TYR A 121 -41.96 -10.13 2.09
CA TYR A 121 -42.09 -10.10 3.53
C TYR A 121 -43.22 -9.17 3.97
N ASP A 122 -43.99 -9.61 4.96
CA ASP A 122 -45.00 -8.74 5.60
C ASP A 122 -44.31 -7.84 6.65
N VAL A 123 -43.71 -8.45 7.68
CA VAL A 123 -42.76 -7.80 8.59
C VAL A 123 -41.72 -8.83 9.02
N PRO A 124 -40.51 -8.86 8.45
CA PRO A 124 -39.44 -9.75 8.90
C PRO A 124 -39.06 -9.48 10.34
N GLN A 125 -38.72 -10.54 11.10
CA GLN A 125 -38.29 -10.41 12.50
C GLN A 125 -37.07 -9.50 12.64
N VAL A 126 -36.13 -9.55 11.69
CA VAL A 126 -34.92 -8.72 11.68
C VAL A 126 -35.19 -7.22 11.49
N LEU A 127 -36.39 -6.86 11.04
CA LEU A 127 -36.84 -5.48 10.86
C LEU A 127 -37.79 -5.00 11.98
N GLU A 128 -38.09 -5.85 12.97
CA GLU A 128 -39.01 -5.50 14.06
C GLU A 128 -38.48 -4.35 14.93
N GLY A 129 -39.38 -3.44 15.35
CA GLY A 129 -39.03 -2.33 16.22
C GLY A 129 -38.24 -1.21 15.55
N LEU A 130 -38.17 -1.20 14.21
CA LEU A 130 -37.61 -0.11 13.40
C LEU A 130 -38.74 0.71 12.76
N GLU A 131 -38.53 2.02 12.68
CA GLU A 131 -39.48 2.97 12.09
C GLU A 131 -39.22 3.13 10.58
N GLY A 132 -40.22 3.60 9.84
CA GLY A 132 -40.12 3.83 8.39
C GLY A 132 -40.76 2.73 7.53
N ASP A 133 -40.58 2.85 6.22
CA ASP A 133 -40.91 1.81 5.24
C ASP A 133 -39.93 0.62 5.31
N SER A 134 -40.15 -0.43 4.53
CA SER A 134 -39.32 -1.64 4.59
C SER A 134 -37.83 -1.39 4.28
N ALA A 135 -37.51 -0.45 3.38
CA ALA A 135 -36.13 -0.15 3.02
C ALA A 135 -35.45 0.74 4.08
N GLU A 136 -36.19 1.71 4.66
CA GLU A 136 -35.72 2.50 5.81
C GLU A 136 -35.45 1.61 7.04
N ARG A 137 -36.34 0.64 7.31
CA ARG A 137 -36.12 -0.37 8.34
C ARG A 137 -34.91 -1.24 8.02
N GLY A 138 -34.76 -1.66 6.76
CA GLY A 138 -33.59 -2.40 6.28
C GLY A 138 -32.28 -1.67 6.59
N ALA A 139 -32.19 -0.38 6.24
CA ALA A 139 -31.04 0.47 6.54
C ALA A 139 -30.78 0.60 8.06
N GLY A 140 -31.84 0.77 8.86
CA GLY A 140 -31.73 0.82 10.33
C GLY A 140 -31.17 -0.48 10.93
N ALA A 141 -31.69 -1.63 10.49
CA ALA A 141 -31.19 -2.95 10.89
C ALA A 141 -29.73 -3.16 10.47
N ALA A 142 -29.38 -2.74 9.25
CA ALA A 142 -28.02 -2.81 8.74
C ALA A 142 -27.05 -1.96 9.58
N TYR A 143 -27.41 -0.72 9.96
CA TYR A 143 -26.58 0.09 10.85
C TYR A 143 -26.38 -0.55 12.24
N ARG A 144 -27.45 -1.12 12.83
CA ARG A 144 -27.36 -1.85 14.11
C ARG A 144 -26.37 -3.01 14.02
N LEU A 145 -26.52 -3.87 13.01
CA LEU A 145 -25.67 -5.04 12.81
C LEU A 145 -24.24 -4.66 12.45
N LEU A 146 -24.03 -3.71 11.54
CA LEU A 146 -22.71 -3.31 11.08
C LEU A 146 -21.89 -2.68 12.22
N ALA A 147 -22.45 -1.73 12.97
CA ALA A 147 -21.77 -1.11 14.10
C ALA A 147 -21.41 -2.14 15.19
N ARG A 148 -22.33 -3.06 15.50
CA ARG A 148 -22.11 -4.12 16.48
C ARG A 148 -21.05 -5.12 16.01
N SER A 149 -21.10 -5.54 14.75
CA SER A 149 -20.17 -6.52 14.18
C SER A 149 -18.75 -5.96 14.12
N LEU A 150 -18.60 -4.71 13.67
CA LEU A 150 -17.31 -4.00 13.66
C LEU A 150 -16.72 -3.83 15.07
N LEU A 151 -17.56 -3.49 16.06
CA LEU A 151 -17.14 -3.43 17.46
C LEU A 151 -16.67 -4.80 17.97
N GLN A 152 -17.38 -5.89 17.65
CA GLN A 152 -17.01 -7.25 18.05
C GLN A 152 -15.74 -7.73 17.35
N ALA A 153 -15.51 -7.34 16.10
CA ALA A 153 -14.27 -7.59 15.39
C ALA A 153 -13.10 -6.77 15.95
N GLY A 154 -13.36 -5.65 16.65
CA GLY A 154 -12.35 -4.75 17.20
C GLY A 154 -11.95 -3.60 16.26
N CYS A 155 -12.67 -3.41 15.15
CA CYS A 155 -12.48 -2.35 14.17
C CYS A 155 -13.21 -1.08 14.63
N LEU A 156 -12.62 -0.39 15.63
CA LEU A 156 -13.32 0.63 16.42
C LEU A 156 -13.62 1.92 15.62
N SER A 157 -12.70 2.33 14.74
CA SER A 157 -12.88 3.53 13.91
C SER A 157 -14.07 3.37 12.93
N SER A 158 -14.10 2.29 12.13
CA SER A 158 -15.26 1.99 11.28
C SER A 158 -16.54 1.74 12.09
N ALA A 159 -16.47 1.09 13.27
CA ALA A 159 -17.64 0.96 14.14
C ALA A 159 -18.23 2.33 14.52
N ALA A 160 -17.38 3.31 14.88
CA ALA A 160 -17.81 4.68 15.18
C ALA A 160 -18.42 5.38 13.95
N LYS A 161 -17.81 5.23 12.76
CA LYS A 161 -18.30 5.81 11.48
C LYS A 161 -19.74 5.38 11.21
N PHE A 162 -20.01 4.07 11.23
CA PHE A 162 -21.36 3.54 10.94
C PHE A 162 -22.35 3.76 12.09
N LEU A 163 -21.89 3.69 13.35
CA LEU A 163 -22.72 4.05 14.50
C LEU A 163 -23.21 5.49 14.41
N LYS A 164 -22.33 6.44 14.05
CA LYS A 164 -22.69 7.85 13.88
C LYS A 164 -23.74 8.01 12.79
N ARG A 165 -23.53 7.40 11.62
CA ARG A 165 -24.51 7.43 10.51
C ARG A 165 -25.86 6.87 10.92
N GLY A 166 -25.87 5.74 11.63
CA GLY A 166 -27.10 5.13 12.15
C GLY A 166 -27.84 6.02 13.15
N LEU A 167 -27.11 6.64 14.10
CA LEU A 167 -27.71 7.55 15.08
C LEU A 167 -28.18 8.87 14.45
N ASP A 168 -27.48 9.36 13.43
CA ASP A 168 -27.90 10.54 12.67
C ASP A 168 -29.23 10.26 11.92
N ALA A 169 -29.40 9.03 11.39
CA ALA A 169 -30.63 8.59 10.72
C ALA A 169 -31.75 8.21 11.71
N SER A 170 -31.43 7.66 12.87
CA SER A 170 -32.38 7.19 13.89
C SER A 170 -31.92 7.55 15.31
N PRO A 171 -32.11 8.82 15.74
CA PRO A 171 -31.54 9.33 17.00
C PRO A 171 -32.03 8.64 18.28
N ASN A 172 -33.23 8.03 18.23
CA ASN A 172 -33.86 7.38 19.37
C ASN A 172 -33.65 5.85 19.39
N ASP A 173 -32.79 5.33 18.52
CA ASP A 173 -32.52 3.90 18.44
C ASP A 173 -31.78 3.39 19.69
N THR A 174 -32.46 2.56 20.47
CA THR A 174 -31.94 2.06 21.75
C THR A 174 -30.79 1.06 21.60
N GLU A 175 -30.74 0.31 20.50
CA GLU A 175 -29.67 -0.65 20.23
C GLU A 175 -28.39 0.04 19.78
N LEU A 176 -28.51 1.07 18.94
CA LEU A 176 -27.37 1.92 18.58
C LEU A 176 -26.87 2.68 19.81
N ALA A 177 -27.76 3.19 20.67
CA ALA A 177 -27.36 3.82 21.93
C ALA A 177 -26.61 2.85 22.87
N ALA A 178 -27.02 1.57 22.94
CA ALA A 178 -26.30 0.55 23.70
C ALA A 178 -24.94 0.23 23.07
N THR A 179 -24.87 0.13 21.73
CA THR A 179 -23.62 -0.09 20.99
C THR A 179 -22.64 1.06 21.18
N ARG A 180 -23.13 2.30 21.25
CA ARG A 180 -22.34 3.48 21.60
C ARG A 180 -21.67 3.34 22.96
N GLN A 181 -22.42 2.98 23.99
CA GLN A 181 -21.87 2.78 25.34
C GLN A 181 -20.80 1.68 25.36
N ALA A 182 -21.04 0.58 24.64
CA ALA A 182 -20.08 -0.51 24.52
C ALA A 182 -18.80 -0.07 23.78
N LEU A 183 -18.93 0.72 22.72
CA LEU A 183 -17.80 1.28 21.97
C LEU A 183 -16.99 2.28 22.82
N GLU A 184 -17.65 3.18 23.56
CA GLU A 184 -16.98 4.11 24.49
C GLU A 184 -16.19 3.36 25.56
N ALA A 185 -16.74 2.25 26.10
CA ALA A 185 -16.05 1.38 27.04
C ALA A 185 -14.85 0.65 26.40
N ALA A 186 -15.01 0.13 25.18
CA ALA A 186 -13.94 -0.55 24.45
C ALA A 186 -12.79 0.41 24.10
N ALA A 187 -13.12 1.60 23.60
CA ALA A 187 -12.15 2.66 23.29
C ALA A 187 -11.39 3.08 24.55
N SER A 188 -12.09 3.33 25.65
CA SER A 188 -11.48 3.70 26.93
C SER A 188 -10.53 2.62 27.45
N LYS A 189 -10.90 1.34 27.30
CA LYS A 189 -10.03 0.20 27.68
C LYS A 189 -8.78 0.10 26.81
N ARG A 190 -8.91 0.33 25.49
CA ARG A 190 -7.82 0.19 24.52
C ARG A 190 -6.82 1.34 24.58
N ILE A 191 -7.31 2.57 24.80
CA ILE A 191 -6.52 3.80 24.74
C ILE A 191 -6.08 4.24 26.16
N GLY A 192 -6.73 3.73 27.21
CA GLY A 192 -6.38 3.99 28.61
C GLY A 192 -6.94 5.29 29.19
N HIS A 193 -7.73 6.05 28.42
CA HIS A 193 -8.43 7.25 28.87
C HIS A 193 -9.68 7.51 28.00
N SER A 194 -10.57 8.40 28.46
CA SER A 194 -11.77 8.79 27.71
C SER A 194 -11.39 9.58 26.46
N VAL A 195 -11.96 9.20 25.33
CA VAL A 195 -11.77 9.89 24.04
C VAL A 195 -13.13 10.21 23.42
N ASP A 196 -13.16 11.23 22.55
CA ASP A 196 -14.31 11.43 21.66
C ASP A 196 -14.26 10.38 20.55
N ILE A 197 -15.14 9.39 20.63
CA ILE A 197 -15.21 8.26 19.68
C ILE A 197 -15.54 8.68 18.24
N PHE A 198 -16.07 9.90 18.02
CA PHE A 198 -16.42 10.39 16.68
C PHE A 198 -15.35 11.32 16.10
N ALA A 199 -14.29 11.64 16.84
CA ALA A 199 -13.20 12.47 16.35
C ALA A 199 -12.28 11.66 15.40
N PRO A 200 -11.89 12.21 14.24
CA PRO A 200 -11.04 11.50 13.28
C PRO A 200 -9.69 11.07 13.87
N GLY A 201 -9.23 9.87 13.50
CA GLY A 201 -7.90 9.36 13.89
C GLY A 201 -7.71 9.02 15.37
N THR A 202 -8.79 9.00 16.16
CA THR A 202 -8.73 8.69 17.60
C THR A 202 -8.81 7.21 17.92
N LEU A 203 -9.47 6.42 17.07
CA LEU A 203 -9.73 5.01 17.27
C LEU A 203 -8.91 4.16 16.29
N PRO A 204 -8.47 2.95 16.70
CA PRO A 204 -7.80 2.03 15.81
C PRO A 204 -8.76 1.50 14.73
N GLU A 205 -8.26 1.36 13.50
CA GLU A 205 -8.97 0.80 12.36
C GLU A 205 -8.65 -0.69 12.15
N THR A 206 -7.39 -1.10 12.36
CA THR A 206 -6.95 -2.48 12.11
C THR A 206 -7.16 -3.39 13.32
N THR A 207 -7.53 -4.64 13.04
CA THR A 207 -7.75 -5.70 14.04
C THR A 207 -7.27 -7.06 13.51
N LEU A 208 -7.47 -8.12 14.30
CA LEU A 208 -7.21 -9.51 13.92
C LEU A 208 -8.51 -10.31 13.97
N VAL A 209 -8.78 -11.07 12.92
CA VAL A 209 -9.93 -11.99 12.82
C VAL A 209 -9.44 -13.43 12.65
N ARG A 210 -10.36 -14.40 12.75
CA ARG A 210 -10.04 -15.83 12.66
C ARG A 210 -9.42 -16.13 11.29
N ARG A 211 -8.33 -16.91 11.31
CA ARG A 211 -7.62 -17.35 10.11
C ARG A 211 -7.79 -18.84 9.96
N GLU A 212 -8.90 -19.33 9.44
CA GLU A 212 -9.19 -20.77 9.43
C GLU A 212 -9.82 -21.24 8.12
N VAL A 213 -9.85 -22.55 7.93
CA VAL A 213 -10.66 -23.16 6.88
C VAL A 213 -12.11 -23.14 7.35
N TYR A 214 -12.92 -22.28 6.75
CA TYR A 214 -14.35 -22.19 7.08
C TYR A 214 -15.05 -23.54 6.88
N PRO A 215 -15.98 -23.96 7.76
CA PRO A 215 -16.61 -25.28 7.69
C PRO A 215 -17.36 -25.59 6.38
N TRP A 216 -17.79 -24.55 5.67
CA TRP A 216 -18.49 -24.63 4.39
C TRP A 216 -17.56 -24.38 3.18
N ASN A 217 -16.25 -24.23 3.39
CA ASN A 217 -15.31 -24.09 2.29
C ASN A 217 -15.10 -25.44 1.59
N THR A 218 -15.63 -25.56 0.37
CA THR A 218 -15.51 -26.75 -0.48
C THR A 218 -14.36 -26.66 -1.49
N HIS A 219 -13.61 -25.55 -1.50
CA HIS A 219 -12.53 -25.28 -2.46
C HIS A 219 -11.13 -25.46 -1.87
N GLU A 220 -10.97 -25.57 -0.55
CA GLU A 220 -9.66 -25.86 0.03
C GLU A 220 -9.25 -27.30 -0.28
N PRO A 221 -8.17 -27.53 -1.06
CA PRO A 221 -7.81 -28.88 -1.48
C PRO A 221 -7.13 -29.66 -0.36
N ASP A 222 -7.27 -30.98 -0.38
CA ASP A 222 -6.30 -31.83 0.32
C ASP A 222 -4.96 -31.79 -0.42
N ARG A 223 -4.07 -30.92 0.06
CA ARG A 223 -2.72 -30.70 -0.48
C ARG A 223 -1.84 -31.95 -0.43
N PHE A 224 -2.18 -32.94 0.39
CA PHE A 224 -1.39 -34.16 0.59
C PHE A 224 -1.91 -35.35 -0.21
N SER A 225 -3.07 -35.22 -0.86
CA SER A 225 -3.63 -36.27 -1.72
C SER A 225 -2.73 -36.58 -2.91
N GLU A 226 -2.80 -37.83 -3.39
CA GLU A 226 -2.05 -38.28 -4.57
C GLU A 226 -2.40 -37.46 -5.82
N GLU A 227 -3.66 -37.04 -5.93
CA GLU A 227 -4.16 -36.17 -7.01
C GLU A 227 -3.48 -34.79 -6.97
N SER A 228 -3.54 -34.08 -5.84
CA SER A 228 -2.88 -32.78 -5.66
C SER A 228 -1.37 -32.87 -5.91
N LEU A 229 -0.70 -33.89 -5.37
CA LEU A 229 0.73 -34.08 -5.59
C LEU A 229 1.05 -34.37 -7.06
N THR A 230 0.21 -35.13 -7.76
CA THR A 230 0.40 -35.42 -9.18
C THR A 230 0.25 -34.15 -10.03
N GLU A 231 -0.76 -33.32 -9.75
CA GLU A 231 -0.98 -32.05 -10.43
C GLU A 231 0.19 -31.08 -10.21
N LEU A 232 0.58 -30.87 -8.95
CA LEU A 232 1.72 -30.03 -8.57
C LEU A 232 3.02 -30.50 -9.26
N ASN A 233 3.31 -31.79 -9.21
CA ASN A 233 4.52 -32.32 -9.85
C ASN A 233 4.49 -32.25 -11.38
N THR A 234 3.32 -32.37 -12.00
CA THR A 234 3.16 -32.23 -13.45
C THR A 234 3.50 -30.82 -13.90
N THR A 235 3.06 -29.82 -13.15
CA THR A 235 3.35 -28.42 -13.42
C THR A 235 4.81 -28.06 -13.07
N LEU A 236 5.31 -28.47 -11.90
CA LEU A 236 6.69 -28.20 -11.45
C LEU A 236 7.75 -28.64 -12.46
N ARG A 237 7.57 -29.80 -13.12
CA ARG A 237 8.51 -30.34 -14.12
C ARG A 237 8.81 -29.39 -15.28
N ARG A 238 7.92 -28.43 -15.57
CA ARG A 238 8.09 -27.47 -16.68
C ARG A 238 9.23 -26.48 -16.42
N PHE A 239 9.53 -26.19 -15.15
CA PHE A 239 10.50 -25.17 -14.76
C PHE A 239 11.45 -25.58 -13.61
N ALA A 240 11.29 -26.78 -13.05
CA ALA A 240 12.20 -27.40 -12.09
C ALA A 240 12.29 -28.93 -12.33
N PRO A 241 12.83 -29.38 -13.48
CA PRO A 241 12.75 -30.78 -13.92
C PRO A 241 13.48 -31.78 -13.02
N LYS A 242 14.45 -31.31 -12.21
CA LYS A 242 15.19 -32.12 -11.23
C LYS A 242 14.55 -32.14 -9.84
N CYS A 243 13.35 -31.59 -9.69
CA CYS A 243 12.67 -31.49 -8.41
C CYS A 243 11.29 -32.18 -8.44
N ALA A 244 10.80 -32.53 -7.26
CA ALA A 244 9.44 -33.01 -7.04
C ALA A 244 8.86 -32.42 -5.75
N VAL A 245 7.58 -32.08 -5.75
CA VAL A 245 6.82 -31.77 -4.53
C VAL A 245 6.51 -33.07 -3.79
N GLN A 246 6.83 -33.12 -2.50
CA GLN A 246 6.53 -34.26 -1.63
C GLN A 246 6.04 -33.75 -0.26
N VAL A 247 5.51 -34.66 0.55
CA VAL A 247 5.14 -34.35 1.93
C VAL A 247 6.40 -34.33 2.81
N ALA A 248 6.70 -33.18 3.39
CA ALA A 248 7.70 -33.00 4.42
C ALA A 248 7.07 -33.15 5.81
N VAL A 249 7.81 -33.77 6.74
CA VAL A 249 7.40 -33.91 8.15
C VAL A 249 8.21 -32.91 8.96
N LEU A 250 7.54 -31.89 9.47
CA LEU A 250 8.15 -30.77 10.20
C LEU A 250 7.78 -30.83 11.68
N PRO A 251 8.60 -30.27 12.59
CA PRO A 251 8.22 -30.14 14.00
C PRO A 251 7.06 -29.16 14.17
N VAL A 252 6.13 -29.45 15.08
CA VAL A 252 5.12 -28.46 15.49
C VAL A 252 5.79 -27.41 16.35
N LEU A 253 5.64 -26.14 15.97
CA LEU A 253 6.16 -24.98 16.69
C LEU A 253 5.00 -24.28 17.42
N LEU A 254 5.20 -23.95 18.70
CA LEU A 254 4.25 -23.24 19.57
C LEU A 254 5.03 -22.29 20.48
N ASP A 255 4.69 -21.00 20.48
CA ASP A 255 5.23 -19.98 21.39
C ASP A 255 6.77 -20.00 21.54
N GLY A 256 7.47 -20.15 20.42
CA GLY A 256 8.93 -20.16 20.40
C GLY A 256 9.59 -21.50 20.74
N VAL A 257 8.82 -22.57 20.96
CA VAL A 257 9.39 -23.89 21.28
C VAL A 257 8.82 -24.96 20.34
N ALA A 258 9.64 -25.95 19.96
CA ALA A 258 9.11 -27.15 19.32
C ALA A 258 8.49 -28.07 20.36
N LEU A 259 7.28 -28.53 20.09
CA LEU A 259 6.61 -29.48 20.97
C LEU A 259 7.25 -30.86 20.79
N GLU A 260 7.89 -31.37 21.84
CA GLU A 260 8.66 -32.62 21.78
C GLU A 260 7.81 -33.78 21.24
N GLY A 261 8.31 -34.44 20.19
CA GLY A 261 7.65 -35.59 19.57
C GLY A 261 6.45 -35.25 18.68
N ALA A 262 5.98 -34.00 18.63
CA ALA A 262 4.90 -33.60 17.73
C ALA A 262 5.44 -33.12 16.39
N THR A 263 4.84 -33.64 15.32
CA THR A 263 5.15 -33.26 13.94
C THR A 263 3.89 -32.92 13.18
N CYS A 264 4.02 -32.07 12.18
CA CYS A 264 2.98 -31.76 11.20
C CYS A 264 3.48 -32.07 9.79
N SER A 265 2.54 -32.39 8.91
CA SER A 265 2.81 -32.54 7.49
C SER A 265 2.71 -31.18 6.80
N GLN A 266 3.70 -30.86 5.98
CA GLN A 266 3.67 -29.75 5.04
C GLN A 266 4.16 -30.23 3.68
N LEU A 267 4.01 -29.42 2.64
CA LEU A 267 4.66 -29.69 1.37
C LEU A 267 6.12 -29.23 1.43
N GLY A 268 6.98 -29.94 0.71
CA GLY A 268 8.39 -29.63 0.51
C GLY A 268 8.78 -29.92 -0.93
N VAL A 269 9.84 -29.27 -1.41
CA VAL A 269 10.43 -29.55 -2.73
C VAL A 269 11.66 -30.43 -2.53
N PHE A 270 11.80 -31.51 -3.28
CA PHE A 270 12.88 -32.49 -3.12
C PHE A 270 13.59 -32.74 -4.45
N ALA A 271 14.91 -32.83 -4.41
CA ALA A 271 15.71 -33.18 -5.56
C ALA A 271 15.48 -34.65 -5.97
N VAL A 272 15.10 -34.91 -7.21
CA VAL A 272 14.98 -36.27 -7.78
C VAL A 272 16.26 -36.73 -8.50
N GLU A 273 17.19 -35.80 -8.71
CA GLU A 273 18.52 -35.98 -9.29
C GLU A 273 19.55 -35.13 -8.54
N ASP A 274 20.84 -35.38 -8.77
CA ASP A 274 21.90 -34.50 -8.27
C ASP A 274 21.86 -33.14 -9.00
N ILE A 275 21.98 -32.07 -8.22
CA ILE A 275 22.03 -30.67 -8.68
C ILE A 275 23.40 -30.11 -8.32
N ALA A 276 24.14 -29.65 -9.34
CA ALA A 276 25.49 -29.14 -9.16
C ALA A 276 25.48 -27.77 -8.45
N PRO A 277 26.58 -27.40 -7.76
CA PRO A 277 26.71 -26.05 -7.22
C PRO A 277 26.57 -24.99 -8.33
N GLY A 278 25.81 -23.92 -8.07
CA GLY A 278 25.51 -22.84 -9.02
C GLY A 278 24.40 -23.16 -10.04
N GLU A 279 23.97 -24.42 -10.15
CA GLU A 279 22.92 -24.85 -11.07
C GLU A 279 21.54 -24.26 -10.69
N LYS A 280 20.74 -23.91 -11.69
CA LYS A 280 19.35 -23.49 -11.49
C LYS A 280 18.52 -24.68 -11.01
N VAL A 281 17.84 -24.51 -9.88
CA VAL A 281 16.96 -25.52 -9.24
C VAL A 281 15.52 -25.33 -9.70
N LEU A 282 15.06 -24.07 -9.73
CA LEU A 282 13.70 -23.66 -10.08
C LEU A 282 13.76 -22.26 -10.70
N GLU A 283 12.98 -22.01 -11.75
CA GLU A 283 12.84 -20.71 -12.43
C GLU A 283 11.36 -20.43 -12.69
N GLU A 284 10.70 -19.73 -11.77
CA GLU A 284 9.25 -19.58 -11.75
C GLU A 284 8.83 -18.15 -12.06
N TYR A 285 7.96 -18.01 -13.06
CA TYR A 285 7.27 -16.77 -13.39
C TYR A 285 5.91 -16.74 -12.67
N SER A 286 5.50 -15.56 -12.18
CA SER A 286 4.18 -15.40 -11.56
C SER A 286 3.42 -14.18 -12.09
N LEU A 287 2.18 -14.44 -12.51
CA LEU A 287 1.19 -13.41 -12.82
C LEU A 287 0.50 -12.84 -11.59
N LEU A 288 0.57 -13.54 -10.45
CA LEU A 288 0.09 -13.02 -9.18
C LEU A 288 1.15 -12.09 -8.59
N THR A 289 1.39 -11.00 -9.31
CA THR A 289 2.36 -9.95 -9.01
C THR A 289 1.65 -8.60 -9.09
N ALA A 290 1.92 -7.74 -8.11
CA ALA A 290 1.37 -6.41 -8.02
C ALA A 290 2.40 -5.42 -7.45
N ASN A 291 2.26 -4.15 -7.83
CA ASN A 291 3.04 -3.05 -7.29
C ASN A 291 2.11 -1.97 -6.75
N ASN A 292 2.51 -1.25 -5.70
CA ASN A 292 1.68 -0.22 -5.08
C ASN A 292 1.97 1.19 -5.61
N ARG A 293 2.64 1.33 -6.76
CA ARG A 293 3.03 2.64 -7.30
C ARG A 293 2.17 3.05 -8.47
N MET A 294 1.64 4.26 -8.43
CA MET A 294 0.91 4.83 -9.55
C MET A 294 1.89 5.36 -10.58
N LYS A 295 1.70 5.00 -11.86
CA LYS A 295 2.40 5.60 -13.02
C LYS A 295 3.93 5.43 -13.01
N ASP A 296 4.44 4.39 -12.35
CA ASP A 296 5.84 4.01 -12.44
C ASP A 296 6.12 3.27 -13.77
N SER A 297 7.37 3.34 -14.24
CA SER A 297 7.80 2.71 -15.50
C SER A 297 8.06 1.20 -15.31
N VAL A 298 7.05 0.48 -14.84
CA VAL A 298 7.10 -0.97 -14.59
C VAL A 298 6.14 -1.73 -15.51
N CYS A 299 6.45 -2.98 -15.79
CA CYS A 299 5.56 -3.89 -16.49
C CYS A 299 4.32 -4.17 -15.64
N ASP A 300 3.12 -4.10 -16.21
CA ASP A 300 1.90 -4.43 -15.47
C ASP A 300 1.88 -5.90 -15.00
N ALA A 301 2.24 -6.83 -15.88
CA ALA A 301 2.21 -8.27 -15.56
C ALA A 301 3.22 -8.71 -14.48
N CYS A 302 4.49 -8.28 -14.56
CA CYS A 302 5.55 -8.78 -13.67
C CYS A 302 6.17 -7.74 -12.74
N SER A 303 5.74 -6.47 -12.83
CA SER A 303 6.25 -5.35 -12.02
C SER A 303 7.79 -5.13 -12.06
N SER A 304 8.46 -5.69 -13.07
CA SER A 304 9.86 -5.36 -13.40
C SER A 304 9.94 -3.99 -14.09
N GLU A 305 11.06 -3.29 -13.92
CA GLU A 305 11.32 -2.05 -14.64
C GLU A 305 11.26 -2.27 -16.17
N LEU A 306 10.60 -1.36 -16.88
CA LEU A 306 10.55 -1.39 -18.34
C LEU A 306 11.92 -1.05 -18.94
N PRO A 307 12.32 -1.70 -20.05
CA PRO A 307 13.54 -1.36 -20.78
C PRO A 307 13.59 0.12 -21.18
N ARG A 308 14.74 0.78 -20.97
CA ARG A 308 14.91 2.23 -21.25
C ARG A 308 14.81 2.57 -22.73
N ASP A 309 15.29 1.68 -23.59
CA ASP A 309 15.22 1.80 -25.04
C ASP A 309 13.85 1.39 -25.61
N ARG A 310 12.95 0.88 -24.75
CA ARG A 310 11.64 0.34 -25.11
C ARG A 310 11.68 -0.80 -26.12
N ASP A 311 12.84 -1.44 -26.29
CA ASP A 311 12.94 -2.58 -27.18
C ASP A 311 12.14 -3.75 -26.62
N GLY A 312 11.35 -4.40 -27.47
CA GLY A 312 10.46 -5.50 -27.08
C GLY A 312 9.25 -5.12 -26.20
N VAL A 313 9.08 -3.85 -25.83
CA VAL A 313 7.93 -3.38 -25.05
C VAL A 313 6.64 -3.47 -25.87
N VAL A 314 5.58 -4.00 -25.27
CA VAL A 314 4.26 -4.15 -25.88
C VAL A 314 3.28 -3.28 -25.10
N MET A 315 2.45 -2.50 -25.81
CA MET A 315 1.36 -1.72 -25.19
C MET A 315 0.04 -2.41 -25.47
N CYS A 316 -0.94 -2.27 -24.58
CA CYS A 316 -2.30 -2.70 -24.87
C CYS A 316 -2.88 -1.85 -26.01
N ASP A 317 -3.48 -2.52 -27.01
CA ASP A 317 -4.06 -1.87 -28.20
C ASP A 317 -5.42 -1.20 -27.93
N GLU A 318 -6.04 -1.48 -26.77
CA GLU A 318 -7.35 -0.96 -26.39
C GLU A 318 -7.26 0.24 -25.45
N CYS A 319 -6.64 0.08 -24.27
CA CYS A 319 -6.56 1.16 -23.29
C CYS A 319 -5.39 2.13 -23.55
N TYR A 320 -4.35 1.71 -24.28
CA TYR A 320 -3.10 2.45 -24.52
C TYR A 320 -2.36 2.96 -23.26
N ASP A 321 -2.79 2.58 -22.07
CA ASP A 321 -2.22 2.98 -20.79
C ASP A 321 -1.35 1.88 -20.17
N THR A 322 -1.75 0.63 -20.37
CA THR A 322 -1.05 -0.54 -19.83
C THR A 322 0.13 -0.94 -20.73
N VAL A 323 1.29 -1.18 -20.10
CA VAL A 323 2.55 -1.50 -20.77
C VAL A 323 3.16 -2.80 -20.23
N PHE A 324 3.59 -3.67 -21.14
CA PHE A 324 4.24 -4.94 -20.86
C PHE A 324 5.70 -4.91 -21.31
N CYS A 325 6.61 -5.47 -20.51
CA CYS A 325 8.05 -5.46 -20.84
C CYS A 325 8.43 -6.38 -22.01
N SER A 326 7.57 -7.30 -22.41
CA SER A 326 7.82 -8.27 -23.47
C SER A 326 6.52 -8.82 -24.04
N ALA A 327 6.59 -9.42 -25.24
CA ALA A 327 5.49 -10.19 -25.82
C ALA A 327 5.01 -11.33 -24.92
N HIS A 328 5.91 -11.96 -24.16
CA HIS A 328 5.55 -12.99 -23.19
C HIS A 328 4.67 -12.41 -22.07
N CYS A 329 5.05 -11.27 -21.48
CA CYS A 329 4.22 -10.64 -20.45
C CYS A 329 2.87 -10.18 -20.99
N ALA A 330 2.80 -9.72 -22.25
CA ALA A 330 1.54 -9.37 -22.89
C ALA A 330 0.63 -10.59 -23.10
N GLU A 331 1.18 -11.70 -23.61
CA GLU A 331 0.45 -12.97 -23.76
C GLU A 331 -0.04 -13.51 -22.40
N GLN A 332 0.82 -13.48 -21.38
CA GLN A 332 0.43 -13.92 -20.04
C GLN A 332 -0.65 -13.01 -19.42
N ALA A 333 -0.66 -11.72 -19.76
CA ALA A 333 -1.65 -10.77 -19.28
C ALA A 333 -3.06 -11.03 -19.85
N GLU A 334 -3.23 -11.77 -20.95
CA GLU A 334 -4.57 -12.16 -21.47
C GLU A 334 -5.41 -12.92 -20.43
N ARG A 335 -4.77 -13.50 -19.40
CA ARG A 335 -5.43 -14.20 -18.29
C ARG A 335 -6.10 -13.29 -17.27
N TYR A 336 -5.81 -11.98 -17.23
CA TYR A 336 -6.44 -11.06 -16.27
C TYR A 336 -6.76 -9.69 -16.88
N HIS A 337 -5.95 -9.20 -17.82
CA HIS A 337 -6.00 -7.83 -18.30
C HIS A 337 -7.35 -7.47 -18.93
N PRO A 338 -8.00 -8.35 -19.72
CA PRO A 338 -9.32 -8.02 -20.27
C PRO A 338 -10.39 -7.71 -19.20
N ALA A 339 -10.31 -8.32 -18.01
CA ALA A 339 -11.23 -8.04 -16.90
C ALA A 339 -10.98 -6.68 -16.21
N VAL A 340 -9.84 -6.02 -16.47
CA VAL A 340 -9.47 -4.74 -15.87
C VAL A 340 -9.21 -3.64 -16.90
N CYS A 341 -9.15 -3.99 -18.19
CA CYS A 341 -8.74 -3.10 -19.29
C CYS A 341 -9.66 -1.88 -19.37
N GLY A 342 -9.10 -0.68 -19.14
CA GLY A 342 -9.83 0.58 -19.27
C GLY A 342 -10.93 0.81 -18.21
N THR A 343 -11.02 -0.05 -17.20
CA THR A 343 -12.00 0.07 -16.11
C THR A 343 -11.57 1.08 -15.03
N GLY A 344 -10.26 1.26 -14.86
CA GLY A 344 -9.66 2.03 -13.77
C GLY A 344 -9.47 1.24 -12.47
N SER A 345 -9.79 -0.05 -12.44
CA SER A 345 -9.62 -0.91 -11.25
C SER A 345 -8.14 -1.05 -10.83
N ASP A 346 -7.21 -0.90 -11.77
CA ASP A 346 -5.76 -0.96 -11.57
C ASP A 346 -5.17 0.29 -10.89
N GLU A 347 -5.95 1.38 -10.79
CA GLU A 347 -5.61 2.57 -10.01
C GLU A 347 -5.97 2.43 -8.52
N ILE A 348 -6.92 1.56 -8.17
CA ILE A 348 -7.42 1.39 -6.80
C ILE A 348 -6.31 0.82 -5.90
N GLY A 349 -6.07 1.47 -4.76
CA GLY A 349 -5.08 1.03 -3.77
C GLY A 349 -3.62 1.37 -4.12
N LYS A 350 -3.35 2.13 -5.19
CA LYS A 350 -2.01 2.63 -5.54
C LYS A 350 -1.64 3.88 -4.74
N ASP A 351 -0.33 4.14 -4.62
CA ASP A 351 0.29 5.23 -3.86
C ASP A 351 -0.23 5.38 -2.41
N PRO A 352 -0.25 4.28 -1.62
CA PRO A 352 -0.74 4.31 -0.24
C PRO A 352 0.14 5.18 0.67
N ALA A 353 -0.41 5.57 1.82
CA ALA A 353 0.42 6.19 2.85
C ALA A 353 1.51 5.18 3.31
N PRO A 354 2.68 5.65 3.78
CA PRO A 354 3.80 4.75 4.09
C PRO A 354 3.50 3.64 5.10
N HIS A 355 2.54 3.86 6.01
CA HIS A 355 2.16 2.90 7.06
C HIS A 355 1.13 1.86 6.59
N GLU A 356 0.59 2.02 5.37
CA GLU A 356 -0.40 1.13 4.75
C GLU A 356 0.19 0.39 3.53
N ALA A 357 1.49 0.57 3.26
CA ALA A 357 2.13 0.05 2.07
C ALA A 357 2.03 -1.47 1.97
N ASP A 358 2.10 -2.17 3.10
CA ASP A 358 1.97 -3.63 3.16
C ASP A 358 0.52 -4.06 2.91
N GLU A 359 -0.47 -3.43 3.56
CA GLU A 359 -1.89 -3.68 3.39
C GLU A 359 -2.35 -3.46 1.95
N SER A 360 -1.92 -2.35 1.34
CA SER A 360 -2.17 -2.04 -0.07
C SER A 360 -1.60 -3.10 -1.01
N LEU A 361 -0.38 -3.59 -0.79
CA LEU A 361 0.19 -4.67 -1.62
C LEU A 361 -0.64 -5.96 -1.53
N HIS A 362 -1.15 -6.31 -0.35
CA HIS A 362 -2.03 -7.45 -0.17
C HIS A 362 -3.39 -7.26 -0.87
N LEU A 363 -3.97 -6.06 -0.81
CA LEU A 363 -5.18 -5.71 -1.56
C LEU A 363 -4.95 -5.82 -3.07
N LEU A 364 -3.81 -5.36 -3.57
CA LEU A 364 -3.49 -5.42 -4.99
C LEU A 364 -3.24 -6.86 -5.48
N LEU A 365 -2.69 -7.73 -4.62
CA LEU A 365 -2.64 -9.16 -4.88
C LEU A 365 -4.06 -9.76 -4.95
N LEU A 366 -4.95 -9.37 -4.03
CA LEU A 366 -6.36 -9.76 -4.09
C LEU A 366 -6.99 -9.33 -5.41
N ALA A 367 -6.85 -8.06 -5.79
CA ALA A 367 -7.35 -7.51 -7.06
C ALA A 367 -6.87 -8.34 -8.27
N ARG A 368 -5.58 -8.73 -8.29
CA ARG A 368 -5.02 -9.57 -9.34
C ARG A 368 -5.64 -10.97 -9.37
N VAL A 369 -5.90 -11.59 -8.21
CA VAL A 369 -6.63 -12.88 -8.15
C VAL A 369 -8.06 -12.74 -8.65
N LEU A 370 -8.77 -11.68 -8.26
CA LEU A 370 -10.14 -11.43 -8.71
C LEU A 370 -10.19 -11.24 -10.23
N ALA A 371 -9.24 -10.51 -10.81
CA ALA A 371 -9.13 -10.36 -12.25
C ALA A 371 -8.82 -11.68 -12.98
N LEU A 372 -7.92 -12.52 -12.42
CA LEU A 372 -7.65 -13.87 -12.94
C LEU A 372 -8.88 -14.78 -12.87
N ALA A 373 -9.65 -14.67 -11.79
CA ALA A 373 -10.86 -15.46 -11.55
C ALA A 373 -11.99 -15.05 -12.51
N SER A 374 -12.25 -13.74 -12.61
CA SER A 374 -13.27 -13.16 -13.50
C SER A 374 -12.97 -13.49 -14.97
N GLN A 375 -11.75 -13.20 -15.44
CA GLN A 375 -11.35 -13.50 -16.81
C GLN A 375 -11.31 -15.00 -17.12
N GLY A 376 -11.01 -15.84 -16.12
CA GLY A 376 -10.97 -17.28 -16.25
C GLY A 376 -12.34 -17.96 -16.09
N GLU A 377 -13.37 -17.24 -15.67
CA GLU A 377 -14.67 -17.79 -15.25
C GLU A 377 -14.51 -18.95 -14.23
N ILE A 378 -13.61 -18.78 -13.26
CA ILE A 378 -13.32 -19.77 -12.22
C ILE A 378 -13.50 -19.19 -10.82
N HIS A 379 -13.81 -20.05 -9.85
CA HIS A 379 -13.88 -19.61 -8.45
C HIS A 379 -12.52 -19.06 -7.99
N PRO A 380 -12.46 -17.94 -7.23
CA PRO A 380 -11.20 -17.29 -6.86
C PRO A 380 -10.21 -18.19 -6.11
N LEU A 381 -10.70 -19.13 -5.29
CA LEU A 381 -9.85 -20.12 -4.59
C LEU A 381 -9.31 -21.23 -5.49
N ASP A 382 -9.87 -21.40 -6.69
CA ASP A 382 -9.43 -22.40 -7.67
C ASP A 382 -8.39 -21.84 -8.65
N VAL A 383 -8.10 -20.54 -8.58
CA VAL A 383 -7.03 -19.90 -9.35
C VAL A 383 -5.70 -20.64 -9.06
N PRO A 384 -4.98 -21.15 -10.09
CA PRO A 384 -3.80 -21.99 -9.90
C PRO A 384 -2.72 -21.39 -9.00
N GLU A 385 -2.58 -20.06 -9.03
CA GLU A 385 -1.63 -19.29 -8.24
C GLU A 385 -1.91 -19.33 -6.71
N VAL A 386 -3.12 -19.68 -6.28
CA VAL A 386 -3.50 -19.71 -4.85
C VAL A 386 -4.07 -21.04 -4.38
N LYS A 387 -4.53 -21.91 -5.28
CA LYS A 387 -5.20 -23.17 -4.94
C LYS A 387 -4.41 -24.01 -3.92
N TYR A 388 -3.11 -24.20 -4.15
CA TYR A 388 -2.27 -25.11 -3.35
C TYR A 388 -1.34 -24.44 -2.34
N ILE A 389 -1.35 -23.11 -2.22
CA ILE A 389 -0.49 -22.41 -1.25
C ILE A 389 -1.10 -22.49 0.15
N TRP A 390 -0.24 -22.43 1.16
CA TRP A 390 -0.63 -22.60 2.56
C TRP A 390 -1.23 -21.32 3.13
N GLY A 391 -2.42 -21.43 3.75
CA GLY A 391 -3.11 -20.32 4.40
C GLY A 391 -2.75 -20.08 5.86
N ASP A 392 -1.86 -20.89 6.44
CA ASP A 392 -1.45 -20.81 7.86
C ASP A 392 -2.65 -20.71 8.80
N PHE A 393 -3.55 -21.68 8.61
CA PHE A 393 -4.84 -21.71 9.28
C PHE A 393 -4.70 -22.10 10.75
N THR A 394 -5.15 -21.21 11.64
CA THR A 394 -5.20 -21.37 13.09
C THR A 394 -6.56 -20.92 13.63
N PRO A 395 -7.09 -21.57 14.68
CA PRO A 395 -8.37 -21.16 15.27
C PRO A 395 -8.30 -19.82 16.04
N HIS A 396 -7.12 -19.23 16.17
CA HIS A 396 -6.91 -17.96 16.86
C HIS A 396 -7.00 -16.78 15.89
N PRO A 397 -7.41 -15.58 16.37
CA PRO A 397 -7.40 -14.39 15.52
C PRO A 397 -5.97 -13.98 15.14
N THR A 398 -5.57 -14.29 13.91
CA THR A 398 -4.23 -14.00 13.38
C THR A 398 -4.28 -13.35 12.00
N LEU A 399 -5.45 -13.24 11.37
CA LEU A 399 -5.61 -12.57 10.07
C LEU A 399 -5.80 -11.06 10.27
N PRO A 400 -4.88 -10.19 9.81
CA PRO A 400 -5.11 -8.76 9.85
C PRO A 400 -6.32 -8.36 9.01
N TRP A 401 -7.16 -7.51 9.59
CA TRP A 401 -8.45 -7.15 9.02
C TRP A 401 -8.77 -5.68 9.29
N SER A 402 -9.36 -5.01 8.30
CA SER A 402 -10.06 -3.74 8.47
C SER A 402 -11.29 -3.71 7.57
N PHE A 403 -12.26 -2.85 7.88
CA PHE A 403 -13.43 -2.71 7.04
C PHE A 403 -13.07 -2.24 5.63
N GLU A 404 -12.15 -1.27 5.52
CA GLU A 404 -11.68 -0.73 4.25
C GLU A 404 -11.03 -1.79 3.36
N TYR A 405 -9.97 -2.46 3.83
CA TYR A 405 -9.17 -3.36 2.99
C TYR A 405 -9.80 -4.75 2.80
N ASN A 406 -10.71 -5.17 3.69
CA ASN A 406 -11.33 -6.50 3.59
C ASN A 406 -12.77 -6.48 3.08
N VAL A 407 -13.48 -5.34 3.14
CA VAL A 407 -14.89 -5.25 2.73
C VAL A 407 -15.10 -4.15 1.69
N GLU A 408 -14.92 -2.88 2.04
CA GLU A 408 -15.28 -1.72 1.20
C GLU A 408 -14.50 -1.71 -0.11
N THR A 409 -13.17 -1.72 -0.05
CA THR A 409 -12.32 -1.60 -1.24
C THR A 409 -12.36 -2.83 -2.15
N PRO A 410 -12.37 -4.08 -1.64
CA PRO A 410 -12.58 -5.26 -2.50
C PRO A 410 -13.91 -5.26 -3.25
N LEU A 411 -15.01 -4.82 -2.62
CA LEU A 411 -16.30 -4.67 -3.30
C LEU A 411 -16.22 -3.58 -4.39
N HIS A 412 -15.59 -2.44 -4.09
CA HIS A 412 -15.37 -1.38 -5.07
C HIS A 412 -14.54 -1.84 -6.27
N ILE A 413 -13.53 -2.70 -6.06
CA ILE A 413 -12.74 -3.29 -7.15
C ILE A 413 -13.63 -4.17 -8.03
N LEU A 414 -14.46 -5.03 -7.44
CA LEU A 414 -15.38 -5.90 -8.18
C LEU A 414 -16.39 -5.10 -9.01
N GLU A 415 -17.02 -4.08 -8.41
CA GLU A 415 -17.95 -3.19 -9.12
C GLU A 415 -17.25 -2.44 -10.26
N THR A 416 -16.01 -1.98 -10.05
CA THR A 416 -15.23 -1.31 -11.11
C THR A 416 -14.89 -2.28 -12.25
N MET A 417 -14.74 -3.57 -11.95
CA MET A 417 -14.58 -4.64 -12.94
C MET A 417 -15.91 -5.11 -13.57
N ASP A 418 -17.01 -4.40 -13.34
CA ASP A 418 -18.35 -4.73 -13.83
C ASP A 418 -18.87 -6.08 -13.31
N VAL A 419 -18.47 -6.45 -12.08
CA VAL A 419 -18.94 -7.65 -11.38
C VAL A 419 -20.05 -7.27 -10.40
N ASP A 420 -21.22 -7.88 -10.55
CA ASP A 420 -22.33 -7.75 -9.61
C ASP A 420 -21.99 -8.41 -8.26
N ILE A 421 -21.78 -7.58 -7.24
CA ILE A 421 -21.37 -8.01 -5.90
C ILE A 421 -22.44 -8.78 -5.10
N TYR A 422 -23.66 -8.88 -5.63
CA TYR A 422 -24.78 -9.61 -5.05
C TYR A 422 -24.99 -10.96 -5.76
N ALA A 423 -24.95 -10.96 -7.09
CA ALA A 423 -25.26 -12.14 -7.91
C ALA A 423 -24.12 -13.17 -8.02
N HIS A 424 -22.91 -12.83 -7.54
CA HIS A 424 -21.72 -13.66 -7.63
C HIS A 424 -21.23 -14.16 -6.25
N PRO A 425 -21.82 -15.25 -5.70
CA PRO A 425 -21.47 -15.78 -4.38
C PRO A 425 -20.04 -16.34 -4.28
N GLU A 426 -19.37 -16.58 -5.40
CA GLU A 426 -17.94 -16.92 -5.46
C GLU A 426 -17.02 -15.79 -4.94
N TYR A 427 -17.52 -14.56 -4.85
CA TYR A 427 -16.80 -13.40 -4.28
C TYR A 427 -17.26 -13.05 -2.86
N ASP A 428 -17.85 -14.00 -2.14
CA ASP A 428 -18.32 -13.76 -0.77
C ASP A 428 -17.15 -13.47 0.20
N LEU A 429 -17.41 -12.77 1.30
CA LEU A 429 -16.34 -12.23 2.16
C LEU A 429 -15.42 -13.30 2.77
N TRP A 430 -15.94 -14.50 3.03
CA TRP A 430 -15.14 -15.62 3.51
C TRP A 430 -14.11 -16.09 2.47
N VAL A 431 -14.41 -15.93 1.17
CA VAL A 431 -13.48 -16.22 0.07
C VAL A 431 -12.34 -15.21 0.09
N LEU A 432 -12.66 -13.91 0.19
CA LEU A 432 -11.67 -12.84 0.24
C LEU A 432 -10.75 -13.00 1.47
N ASN A 433 -11.31 -13.31 2.64
CA ASN A 433 -10.52 -13.59 3.85
C ASN A 433 -9.63 -14.83 3.70
N THR A 434 -10.12 -15.88 3.01
CA THR A 434 -9.32 -17.08 2.72
C THR A 434 -8.16 -16.77 1.77
N LEU A 435 -8.38 -15.93 0.75
CA LEU A 435 -7.33 -15.45 -0.14
C LEU A 435 -6.27 -14.63 0.63
N TYR A 436 -6.70 -13.66 1.46
CA TYR A 436 -5.80 -12.91 2.33
C TYR A 436 -4.97 -13.82 3.23
N ALA A 437 -5.58 -14.85 3.82
CA ALA A 437 -4.87 -15.84 4.63
C ALA A 437 -3.81 -16.59 3.81
N LYS A 438 -4.12 -16.97 2.56
CA LYS A 438 -3.21 -17.68 1.67
C LYS A 438 -1.97 -16.87 1.29
N PHE A 439 -2.11 -15.65 0.79
CA PHE A 439 -0.94 -14.91 0.31
C PHE A 439 -0.18 -14.13 1.41
N ARG A 440 -0.79 -13.78 2.56
CA ARG A 440 -0.03 -13.16 3.68
C ARG A 440 1.07 -14.06 4.25
N GLY A 441 0.92 -15.38 4.12
CA GLY A 441 1.92 -16.35 4.57
C GLY A 441 2.96 -16.74 3.50
N THR A 442 2.76 -16.37 2.24
CA THR A 442 3.55 -16.93 1.12
C THR A 442 4.04 -15.90 0.10
N ALA A 443 3.49 -14.67 0.12
CA ALA A 443 3.92 -13.62 -0.79
C ALA A 443 5.35 -13.16 -0.48
N SER A 444 6.14 -12.99 -1.53
CA SER A 444 7.43 -12.32 -1.49
C SER A 444 7.25 -10.82 -1.75
N ALA A 445 7.92 -9.97 -0.97
CA ALA A 445 7.90 -8.52 -1.14
C ALA A 445 9.29 -7.97 -1.51
N ARG A 446 9.33 -7.02 -2.45
CA ARG A 446 10.54 -6.34 -2.90
C ARG A 446 10.56 -4.99 -2.23
N LYS A 447 11.69 -4.66 -1.61
CA LYS A 447 11.94 -3.32 -1.12
C LYS A 447 12.59 -2.50 -2.23
N ASN A 448 12.08 -1.30 -2.45
CA ASN A 448 12.68 -0.39 -3.40
C ASN A 448 14.07 0.05 -2.90
N PRO A 449 15.13 -0.02 -3.73
CA PRO A 449 16.46 0.41 -3.32
C PRO A 449 16.59 1.91 -3.00
N LEU A 450 15.68 2.76 -3.48
CA LEU A 450 15.74 4.21 -3.34
C LEU A 450 15.18 4.73 -2.02
N ASP A 451 14.09 4.12 -1.52
CA ASP A 451 13.40 4.56 -0.30
C ASP A 451 13.29 3.47 0.78
N GLY A 452 13.70 2.23 0.47
CA GLY A 452 13.66 1.09 1.38
C GLY A 452 12.26 0.53 1.65
N LYS A 453 11.21 1.04 0.99
CA LYS A 453 9.82 0.64 1.22
C LYS A 453 9.41 -0.54 0.33
N PRO A 454 8.51 -1.41 0.80
CA PRO A 454 7.88 -2.41 -0.05
C PRO A 454 7.13 -1.76 -1.21
N ASP A 455 7.49 -2.11 -2.44
CA ASP A 455 6.88 -1.54 -3.66
C ASP A 455 6.28 -2.58 -4.61
N VAL A 456 6.67 -3.84 -4.48
CA VAL A 456 6.14 -4.98 -5.23
C VAL A 456 5.90 -6.15 -4.31
N ALA A 457 4.78 -6.83 -4.50
CA ALA A 457 4.49 -8.13 -3.91
C ALA A 457 4.17 -9.14 -5.01
N ALA A 458 4.57 -10.39 -4.80
CA ALA A 458 4.28 -11.48 -5.72
C ALA A 458 4.10 -12.80 -4.96
N VAL A 459 3.24 -13.67 -5.46
CA VAL A 459 3.09 -15.04 -4.97
C VAL A 459 3.71 -15.98 -5.98
N HIS A 460 4.65 -16.82 -5.54
CA HIS A 460 5.30 -17.83 -6.38
C HIS A 460 4.94 -19.22 -5.83
N PRO A 461 3.88 -19.86 -6.37
CA PRO A 461 3.27 -21.06 -5.78
C PRO A 461 4.21 -22.23 -5.51
N TYR A 462 5.30 -22.38 -6.26
CA TYR A 462 6.23 -23.49 -6.12
C TYR A 462 7.49 -23.11 -5.33
N TRP A 463 7.98 -21.88 -5.47
CA TRP A 463 9.03 -21.33 -4.63
C TRP A 463 8.65 -21.35 -3.15
N CYS A 464 7.39 -20.99 -2.81
CA CYS A 464 6.93 -20.97 -1.42
C CYS A 464 6.75 -22.37 -0.80
N LEU A 465 6.89 -23.45 -1.58
CA LEU A 465 6.90 -24.84 -1.07
C LEU A 465 8.28 -25.27 -0.56
N ALA A 466 9.35 -24.54 -0.88
CA ALA A 466 10.69 -24.86 -0.40
C ALA A 466 10.84 -24.38 1.06
N ASN A 467 10.88 -25.33 2.01
CA ASN A 467 10.90 -25.05 3.44
C ASN A 467 12.17 -24.31 3.90
N HIS A 468 12.08 -23.71 5.08
CA HIS A 468 13.14 -22.89 5.66
C HIS A 468 14.28 -23.70 6.30
N ASP A 469 15.52 -23.28 6.06
CA ASP A 469 16.70 -23.57 6.90
C ASP A 469 17.58 -22.32 7.02
N CYS A 470 18.20 -22.11 8.19
CA CYS A 470 19.18 -21.04 8.40
C CYS A 470 20.56 -21.34 7.80
N ASP A 471 20.85 -22.57 7.37
CA ASP A 471 21.93 -22.92 6.44
C ASP A 471 21.30 -23.48 5.14
N PRO A 472 20.66 -22.65 4.32
CA PRO A 472 19.92 -23.12 3.15
C PRO A 472 20.86 -23.73 2.10
N ASN A 473 20.35 -24.66 1.30
CA ASN A 473 21.11 -25.24 0.17
C ASN A 473 20.84 -24.52 -1.16
N VAL A 474 19.89 -23.60 -1.18
CA VAL A 474 19.64 -22.69 -2.30
C VAL A 474 19.74 -21.22 -1.89
N SER A 475 19.96 -20.37 -2.89
CA SER A 475 19.78 -18.93 -2.82
C SER A 475 18.81 -18.49 -3.90
N TRP A 476 18.25 -17.30 -3.77
CA TRP A 476 17.33 -16.75 -4.74
C TRP A 476 17.57 -15.28 -5.03
N ASP A 477 17.15 -14.87 -6.21
CA ASP A 477 17.06 -13.47 -6.66
C ASP A 477 15.71 -13.29 -7.37
N TRP A 478 15.19 -12.06 -7.35
CA TRP A 478 13.86 -11.75 -7.86
C TRP A 478 13.83 -10.44 -8.67
N ALA A 479 13.54 -10.57 -9.97
CA ALA A 479 13.32 -9.47 -10.91
C ALA A 479 12.19 -9.80 -11.91
N GLY A 480 10.98 -10.07 -11.38
CA GLY A 480 9.80 -10.50 -12.14
C GLY A 480 9.70 -12.00 -12.36
N THR A 481 10.82 -12.72 -12.36
CA THR A 481 10.90 -14.18 -12.28
C THR A 481 11.75 -14.54 -11.08
N ILE A 482 11.34 -15.52 -10.28
CA ILE A 482 12.13 -16.00 -9.14
C ILE A 482 12.98 -17.18 -9.57
N VAL A 483 14.27 -17.16 -9.19
CA VAL A 483 15.21 -18.22 -9.55
C VAL A 483 15.87 -18.78 -8.30
N LEU A 484 15.59 -20.04 -7.97
CA LEU A 484 16.38 -20.79 -7.00
C LEU A 484 17.65 -21.31 -7.68
N ARG A 485 18.80 -21.06 -7.08
CA ARG A 485 20.09 -21.62 -7.48
C ARG A 485 20.69 -22.42 -6.33
N ALA A 486 21.21 -23.59 -6.65
CA ALA A 486 21.96 -24.39 -5.68
C ALA A 486 23.21 -23.62 -5.25
N ARG A 487 23.46 -23.56 -3.95
CA ARG A 487 24.57 -22.76 -3.43
C ARG A 487 25.93 -23.34 -3.80
N GLU A 488 26.81 -22.46 -4.22
CA GLU A 488 28.24 -22.74 -4.42
C GLU A 488 28.99 -22.86 -3.09
N GLU A 489 28.50 -22.19 -2.06
CA GLU A 489 29.05 -22.20 -0.71
C GLU A 489 27.93 -22.26 0.34
N ARG A 490 28.07 -23.15 1.34
CA ARG A 490 27.17 -23.25 2.48
C ARG A 490 27.89 -22.87 3.77
N ILE A 491 27.14 -22.53 4.81
CA ILE A 491 27.71 -22.08 6.08
C ILE A 491 28.38 -23.26 6.79
N ALA A 492 27.72 -24.42 6.82
CA ALA A 492 28.27 -25.64 7.40
C ALA A 492 28.13 -26.88 6.49
N GLY A 493 27.32 -26.80 5.43
CA GLY A 493 27.05 -27.91 4.52
C GLY A 493 27.99 -28.06 3.32
N VAL A 494 27.73 -29.08 2.51
CA VAL A 494 28.39 -29.30 1.20
C VAL A 494 27.65 -28.51 0.11
N PRO A 495 28.36 -27.87 -0.85
CA PRO A 495 27.76 -27.22 -2.00
C PRO A 495 26.91 -28.14 -2.88
N GLY A 496 25.95 -27.55 -3.61
CA GLY A 496 25.00 -28.30 -4.44
C GLY A 496 23.91 -29.02 -3.64
N VAL A 497 23.11 -29.83 -4.32
CA VAL A 497 22.04 -30.63 -3.70
C VAL A 497 22.09 -32.06 -4.24
N LYS A 498 22.03 -33.05 -3.34
CA LYS A 498 22.01 -34.47 -3.71
C LYS A 498 20.60 -34.97 -3.94
N LYS A 499 20.47 -35.97 -4.83
CA LYS A 499 19.22 -36.71 -5.01
C LYS A 499 18.65 -37.16 -3.66
N GLY A 500 17.36 -36.92 -3.45
CA GLY A 500 16.60 -37.23 -2.24
C GLY A 500 16.68 -36.17 -1.15
N GLN A 501 17.53 -35.14 -1.29
CA GLN A 501 17.55 -34.02 -0.34
C GLN A 501 16.41 -33.04 -0.63
N GLU A 502 15.87 -32.46 0.45
CA GLU A 502 14.94 -31.35 0.37
C GLU A 502 15.66 -30.08 -0.12
N ILE A 503 14.98 -29.28 -0.93
CA ILE A 503 15.37 -27.93 -1.32
C ILE A 503 14.99 -27.01 -0.17
N LEU A 504 16.00 -26.47 0.53
CA LEU A 504 15.85 -25.67 1.72
C LEU A 504 16.21 -24.21 1.43
N ASN A 505 15.21 -23.35 1.54
CA ASN A 505 15.25 -21.91 1.32
C ASN A 505 15.47 -21.14 2.63
N HIS A 506 15.57 -19.80 2.58
CA HIS A 506 15.62 -18.94 3.76
C HIS A 506 14.47 -17.91 3.77
N TYR A 507 13.84 -17.69 4.93
CA TYR A 507 12.73 -16.74 5.11
C TYR A 507 13.16 -15.50 5.91
N CYS A 508 14.39 -15.51 6.43
CA CYS A 508 15.00 -14.43 7.18
C CYS A 508 16.40 -14.16 6.65
N ASP A 509 17.01 -13.04 7.05
CA ASP A 509 18.41 -12.78 6.76
C ASP A 509 19.30 -13.75 7.55
N ILE A 510 19.93 -14.68 6.84
CA ILE A 510 20.78 -15.72 7.43
C ILE A 510 22.09 -15.19 8.03
N ARG A 511 22.42 -13.91 7.81
CA ARG A 511 23.62 -13.27 8.36
C ARG A 511 23.43 -12.83 9.81
N LEU A 512 22.19 -12.72 10.28
CA LEU A 512 21.86 -12.29 11.63
C LEU A 512 22.22 -13.37 12.68
N PRO A 513 22.41 -12.99 13.96
CA PRO A 513 22.50 -13.91 15.10
C PRO A 513 21.26 -14.80 15.27
N VAL A 514 21.39 -15.92 16.00
CA VAL A 514 20.30 -16.92 16.07
C VAL A 514 19.04 -16.40 16.74
N SER A 515 19.17 -15.57 17.78
CA SER A 515 18.05 -14.91 18.45
C SER A 515 17.23 -14.06 17.48
N GLU A 516 17.89 -13.16 16.74
CA GLU A 516 17.26 -12.31 15.73
C GLU A 516 16.66 -13.13 14.59
N ARG A 517 17.37 -14.15 14.07
CA ARG A 517 16.80 -15.02 13.01
C ARG A 517 15.52 -15.70 13.46
N ARG A 518 15.48 -16.18 14.71
CA ARG A 518 14.29 -16.85 15.29
C ARG A 518 13.15 -15.88 15.49
N GLU A 519 13.41 -14.66 15.94
CA GLU A 519 12.41 -13.61 16.06
C GLU A 519 11.77 -13.30 14.70
N TRP A 520 12.60 -13.01 13.68
CA TRP A 520 12.13 -12.70 12.33
C TRP A 520 11.38 -13.86 11.67
N ALA A 521 11.89 -15.09 11.79
CA ALA A 521 11.27 -16.26 11.16
C ALA A 521 10.05 -16.78 11.94
N SER A 522 9.82 -16.34 13.19
CA SER A 522 8.74 -16.86 14.04
C SER A 522 7.35 -16.64 13.45
N GLY A 523 7.14 -15.51 12.76
CA GLY A 523 5.89 -15.23 12.06
C GLY A 523 5.56 -16.31 11.02
N PRO A 524 6.34 -16.40 9.92
CA PRO A 524 6.05 -17.34 8.83
C PRO A 524 6.21 -18.83 9.21
N LEU A 525 6.96 -19.17 10.27
CA LEU A 525 7.11 -20.56 10.72
C LEU A 525 6.10 -20.98 11.80
N GLY A 526 5.40 -20.03 12.43
CA GLY A 526 4.59 -20.29 13.63
C GLY A 526 5.41 -20.54 14.90
N GLY A 527 6.72 -20.23 14.90
CA GLY A 527 7.60 -20.33 16.06
C GLY A 527 9.08 -20.39 15.70
N TRP A 528 9.95 -20.71 16.66
CA TRP A 528 11.39 -20.65 16.46
C TRP A 528 11.92 -21.75 15.54
N CYS A 529 12.80 -21.36 14.61
CA CYS A 529 13.50 -22.31 13.75
C CYS A 529 14.32 -23.34 14.54
N MET A 530 14.13 -24.61 14.19
CA MET A 530 14.74 -25.78 14.83
C MET A 530 15.75 -26.52 13.94
N CYS A 531 16.28 -25.85 12.92
CA CYS A 531 17.32 -26.41 12.07
C CYS A 531 18.62 -26.67 12.86
N ALA A 532 19.52 -27.47 12.28
CA ALA A 532 20.77 -27.87 12.94
C ALA A 532 21.65 -26.66 13.31
N ARG A 533 21.68 -25.62 12.45
CA ARG A 533 22.42 -24.39 12.72
C ARG A 533 21.86 -23.65 13.93
N CYS A 534 20.55 -23.40 13.97
CA CYS A 534 19.93 -22.68 15.08
C CYS A 534 20.06 -23.42 16.42
N LYS A 535 19.93 -24.76 16.42
CA LYS A 535 20.15 -25.57 17.63
C LYS A 535 21.57 -25.45 18.17
N ARG A 536 22.57 -25.46 17.27
CA ARG A 536 23.98 -25.31 17.65
C ARG A 536 24.27 -23.91 18.18
N GLU A 537 23.94 -22.88 17.41
CA GLU A 537 24.25 -21.49 17.75
C GLU A 537 23.52 -21.04 19.02
N ALA A 538 22.28 -21.48 19.25
CA ALA A 538 21.56 -21.15 20.47
C ALA A 538 22.21 -21.75 21.72
N LYS A 539 22.74 -22.97 21.60
CA LYS A 539 23.50 -23.61 22.68
C LYS A 539 24.84 -22.91 22.94
N GLU A 540 25.48 -22.38 21.90
CA GLU A 540 26.69 -21.57 22.01
C GLU A 540 26.41 -20.22 22.70
N GLU A 541 25.31 -19.54 22.37
CA GLU A 541 24.87 -18.31 23.04
C GLU A 541 24.51 -18.55 24.52
N GLU A 542 23.79 -19.64 24.84
CA GLU A 542 23.50 -20.03 26.23
C GLU A 542 24.78 -20.26 27.02
N TRP A 543 25.72 -21.04 26.49
CA TRP A 543 27.02 -21.31 27.14
C TRP A 543 27.85 -20.03 27.33
N ALA A 544 27.89 -19.16 26.33
CA ALA A 544 28.59 -17.88 26.41
C ALA A 544 27.97 -16.96 27.48
N SER A 545 26.63 -16.95 27.61
CA SER A 545 25.94 -16.16 28.64
C SER A 545 26.18 -16.69 30.07
N GLU A 546 26.36 -18.00 30.23
CA GLU A 546 26.73 -18.63 31.50
C GLU A 546 28.18 -18.32 31.89
N ASP A 547 29.11 -18.39 30.94
CA ASP A 547 30.53 -18.05 31.14
C ASP A 547 30.72 -16.54 31.36
N GLU A 548 30.05 -15.67 30.61
CA GLU A 548 30.05 -14.21 30.81
C GLU A 548 29.37 -13.83 32.13
N GLY A 549 28.29 -14.51 32.54
CA GLY A 549 27.66 -14.31 33.84
C GLY A 549 28.59 -14.68 35.00
N ALA A 550 29.39 -15.74 34.84
CA ALA A 550 30.41 -16.15 35.80
C ALA A 550 31.60 -15.16 35.83
N GLU A 551 32.06 -14.69 34.67
CA GLU A 551 33.11 -13.65 34.59
C GLU A 551 32.63 -12.30 35.13
N LEU A 552 31.43 -11.82 34.77
CA LEU A 552 30.86 -10.57 35.30
C LEU A 552 30.65 -10.64 36.81
N GLY A 553 30.22 -11.78 37.35
CA GLY A 553 30.13 -11.99 38.80
C GLY A 553 31.48 -11.79 39.49
N SER A 554 32.56 -12.33 38.90
CA SER A 554 33.93 -12.18 39.42
C SER A 554 34.48 -10.75 39.26
N VAL A 555 34.18 -10.08 38.14
CA VAL A 555 34.62 -8.71 37.84
C VAL A 555 33.86 -7.70 38.70
N LEU A 556 32.56 -7.89 38.96
CA LEU A 556 31.76 -7.01 39.82
C LEU A 556 32.17 -7.14 41.29
N GLU A 557 32.55 -8.32 41.78
CA GLU A 557 33.15 -8.47 43.13
C GLU A 557 34.52 -7.77 43.24
N ASP A 558 35.34 -7.83 42.21
CA ASP A 558 36.64 -7.15 42.16
C ASP A 558 36.53 -5.64 41.95
N GLU A 559 35.52 -5.18 41.20
CA GLU A 559 35.24 -3.77 40.97
C GLU A 559 34.56 -3.12 42.18
N ALA A 560 33.71 -3.84 42.92
CA ALA A 560 33.16 -3.40 44.20
C ALA A 560 34.27 -3.18 45.25
N LYS A 561 35.30 -4.04 45.28
CA LYS A 561 36.50 -3.87 46.13
C LYS A 561 37.35 -2.67 45.70
N ARG A 562 37.40 -2.34 44.40
CA ARG A 562 38.16 -1.20 43.87
C ARG A 562 37.44 0.14 43.98
N ARG A 563 36.10 0.17 43.85
CA ARG A 563 35.26 1.37 43.96
C ARG A 563 35.09 1.88 45.40
N LEU A 564 35.41 1.06 46.40
CA LEU A 564 35.56 1.50 47.80
C LEU A 564 36.83 2.31 48.09
N ALA A 565 37.78 2.44 47.14
CA ALA A 565 39.11 2.98 47.41
C ALA A 565 39.51 4.27 46.68
N LYS A 566 38.71 4.85 45.76
CA LYS A 566 39.07 6.14 45.11
C LYS A 566 37.88 6.75 44.36
N ALA A 567 37.36 7.84 44.89
CA ALA A 567 36.47 8.76 44.18
C ALA A 567 37.27 10.00 43.75
N VAL A 568 37.13 10.47 42.50
CA VAL A 568 37.29 11.87 42.02
C VAL A 568 36.95 11.95 40.51
N PRO A 569 36.46 13.11 40.01
CA PRO A 569 35.55 13.22 38.85
C PRO A 569 36.19 13.63 37.51
N THR A 570 35.40 13.45 36.45
CA THR A 570 35.63 13.63 35.00
C THR A 570 35.83 15.10 34.56
N PRO A 571 36.65 15.40 33.52
CA PRO A 571 36.95 16.77 33.09
C PRO A 571 36.04 17.32 31.97
N ALA A 572 35.89 18.65 31.99
CA ALA A 572 35.16 19.49 31.04
C ALA A 572 36.00 19.91 29.81
N VAL A 573 35.32 20.13 28.68
CA VAL A 573 35.89 20.63 27.41
C VAL A 573 35.63 22.14 27.25
N LYS A 574 36.63 22.88 26.76
CA LYS A 574 36.66 24.35 26.61
C LYS A 574 36.11 24.83 25.25
N VAL A 575 35.40 25.96 25.24
CA VAL A 575 35.02 26.75 24.05
C VAL A 575 35.73 28.12 24.10
N ALA A 576 36.21 28.62 22.96
CA ALA A 576 36.86 29.93 22.82
C ALA A 576 35.96 30.95 22.09
N VAL A 577 36.00 32.21 22.54
CA VAL A 577 35.26 33.38 22.05
C VAL A 577 36.24 34.38 21.43
N VAL A 578 35.86 35.10 20.36
CA VAL A 578 36.59 36.29 19.85
C VAL A 578 35.61 37.41 19.45
N GLU A 579 36.09 38.66 19.61
CA GLU A 579 35.41 39.92 19.94
C GLU A 579 34.75 40.75 18.80
N ARG A 580 33.91 41.71 19.24
CA ARG A 580 33.23 42.79 18.51
C ARG A 580 34.20 43.88 18.02
N HIS A 581 33.91 44.48 16.87
CA HIS A 581 34.38 45.83 16.52
C HIS A 581 33.20 46.73 16.14
N GLU A 582 33.05 47.86 16.84
CA GLU A 582 32.07 48.90 16.57
C GLU A 582 32.56 49.83 15.44
N GLY A 583 31.66 50.16 14.51
CA GLY A 583 31.89 51.19 13.49
C GLY A 583 30.57 51.70 12.92
N ARG A 584 30.20 52.93 13.28
CA ARG A 584 29.06 53.69 12.73
C ARG A 584 29.33 54.06 11.26
N HIS A 585 28.50 53.60 10.34
CA HIS A 585 28.14 54.37 9.13
C HIS A 585 26.72 54.01 8.65
N GLN A 586 25.89 55.03 8.48
CA GLN A 586 24.64 54.99 7.72
C GLN A 586 24.98 54.66 6.25
N MET A 587 24.50 53.52 5.75
CA MET A 587 24.47 53.22 4.32
C MET A 587 23.09 52.66 3.97
N THR A 588 22.35 53.40 3.14
CA THR A 588 21.28 52.85 2.29
C THR A 588 21.95 51.98 1.23
N SER A 589 22.18 50.70 1.54
CA SER A 589 22.65 49.71 0.57
C SER A 589 21.69 48.53 0.58
N SER A 590 21.14 48.18 -0.58
CA SER A 590 20.41 46.94 -0.79
C SER A 590 21.30 45.76 -0.40
N ALA A 591 21.07 45.20 0.79
CA ALA A 591 21.86 44.09 1.30
C ALA A 591 21.50 42.83 0.50
N HIS A 592 22.51 42.24 -0.12
CA HIS A 592 22.46 40.91 -0.71
C HIS A 592 23.05 39.93 0.30
N VAL A 593 22.28 38.94 0.70
CA VAL A 593 22.68 37.95 1.70
C VAL A 593 22.67 36.56 1.04
N VAL A 594 23.78 35.84 1.19
CA VAL A 594 23.90 34.44 0.76
C VAL A 594 23.91 33.55 2.00
N VAL A 595 23.09 32.49 2.00
CA VAL A 595 22.99 31.54 3.11
C VAL A 595 23.44 30.14 2.66
N ARG A 596 24.30 29.49 3.45
CA ARG A 596 24.80 28.11 3.23
C ARG A 596 24.67 27.27 4.50
N GLN A 597 24.38 25.97 4.37
CA GLN A 597 24.31 25.02 5.51
C GLN A 597 25.63 24.25 5.68
N SER A 598 26.00 23.87 6.92
CA SER A 598 27.17 23.00 7.18
C SER A 598 26.89 21.54 6.84
N GLU A 599 27.94 20.80 6.45
CA GLU A 599 27.87 19.38 6.03
C GLU A 599 27.37 18.41 7.12
N ASP A 600 27.44 18.82 8.39
CA ASP A 600 27.01 18.05 9.55
C ASP A 600 25.60 18.42 10.06
N TRP A 601 24.87 19.26 9.33
CA TRP A 601 23.48 19.67 9.60
C TRP A 601 23.24 20.49 10.87
N THR A 602 24.29 20.96 11.56
CA THR A 602 24.14 21.66 12.85
C THR A 602 24.27 23.18 12.79
N ARG A 603 24.61 23.79 11.64
CA ARG A 603 24.86 25.26 11.54
C ARG A 603 24.38 25.89 10.22
N VAL A 604 23.98 27.16 10.31
CA VAL A 604 23.63 28.02 9.17
C VAL A 604 24.66 29.16 9.06
N LEU A 605 25.30 29.29 7.90
CA LEU A 605 26.26 30.35 7.56
C LEU A 605 25.55 31.46 6.81
N VAL A 606 25.63 32.70 7.30
CA VAL A 606 25.02 33.88 6.68
C VAL A 606 26.13 34.86 6.29
N ALA A 607 26.28 35.16 5.01
CA ALA A 607 27.30 36.09 4.52
C ALA A 607 26.65 37.34 3.89
N SER A 608 27.09 38.53 4.31
CA SER A 608 26.79 39.79 3.62
C SER A 608 28.01 40.28 2.86
N LYS A 609 27.87 40.61 1.57
CA LYS A 609 28.95 41.22 0.79
C LYS A 609 28.91 42.74 0.96
N GLN A 610 29.93 43.33 1.58
CA GLN A 610 30.08 44.79 1.60
C GLN A 610 31.29 45.20 0.75
N SER A 611 31.03 45.88 -0.37
CA SER A 611 31.93 46.72 -1.18
C SER A 611 33.31 46.16 -1.61
N ALA A 612 33.66 46.42 -2.88
CA ALA A 612 34.82 45.88 -3.59
C ALA A 612 36.19 46.24 -2.97
N ALA A 613 36.69 45.42 -2.03
CA ALA A 613 38.14 45.33 -1.72
C ALA A 613 38.57 44.13 -0.84
N SER A 614 37.66 43.34 -0.25
CA SER A 614 38.07 42.20 0.59
C SER A 614 37.25 40.93 0.29
N ASP A 615 37.89 39.89 -0.24
CA ASP A 615 37.36 38.52 -0.34
C ASP A 615 37.42 37.78 1.02
N GLN A 616 37.08 38.48 2.11
CA GLN A 616 36.94 37.87 3.43
C GLN A 616 35.46 37.73 3.79
N TRP A 617 35.09 36.49 4.09
CA TRP A 617 33.76 36.06 4.47
C TRP A 617 33.69 35.99 6.00
N THR A 618 32.75 36.71 6.63
CA THR A 618 32.60 36.65 8.09
C THR A 618 31.14 36.78 8.53
N LEU A 619 30.54 35.67 9.01
CA LEU A 619 29.98 35.51 10.37
C LEU A 619 29.42 34.07 10.54
N ALA A 620 29.60 33.48 11.72
CA ALA A 620 29.06 32.17 12.09
C ALA A 620 28.13 32.31 13.30
N PHE A 621 27.02 31.57 13.31
CA PHE A 621 26.18 31.39 14.49
C PHE A 621 26.05 29.91 14.84
N SER A 622 26.01 29.64 16.15
CA SER A 622 25.67 28.35 16.75
C SER A 622 24.29 28.50 17.39
N ILE A 623 23.47 27.43 17.36
CA ILE A 623 22.03 27.46 17.66
C ILE A 623 21.72 27.76 19.15
N ASP A 624 22.73 27.89 20.02
CA ASP A 624 22.54 27.96 21.48
C ASP A 624 22.81 29.31 22.16
N GLN A 625 23.06 30.43 21.47
CA GLN A 625 23.26 31.72 22.18
C GLN A 625 22.56 32.94 21.56
N ALA A 626 22.09 33.81 22.46
CA ALA A 626 21.20 34.94 22.26
C ALA A 626 21.65 35.97 21.20
N GLU A 627 20.65 36.61 20.59
CA GLU A 627 20.66 37.47 19.39
C GLU A 627 21.92 38.32 19.13
N PRO A 628 22.58 38.13 17.98
CA PRO A 628 23.58 39.07 17.47
C PRO A 628 23.19 39.69 16.11
N ALA A 629 23.86 40.79 15.75
CA ALA A 629 23.61 41.74 14.65
C ALA A 629 23.29 41.19 13.22
N GLY A 630 23.39 39.88 12.97
CA GLY A 630 23.02 39.25 11.70
C GLY A 630 21.50 39.23 11.43
N LEU A 631 20.66 39.15 12.46
CA LEU A 631 19.20 39.21 12.36
C LEU A 631 18.71 40.54 11.74
N THR A 632 19.36 41.66 12.08
CA THR A 632 19.02 42.99 11.55
C THR A 632 19.37 43.13 10.05
N LEU A 633 20.38 42.40 9.57
CA LEU A 633 20.78 42.35 8.17
C LEU A 633 19.78 41.54 7.33
N LEU A 634 19.29 40.41 7.86
CA LEU A 634 18.24 39.60 7.24
C LEU A 634 16.89 40.32 7.19
N ARG A 635 16.50 41.02 8.26
CA ARG A 635 15.24 41.81 8.32
C ARG A 635 15.13 42.91 7.26
N ASN A 636 16.27 43.44 6.80
CA ASN A 636 16.33 44.56 5.86
C ASN A 636 16.84 44.15 4.45
N ALA A 637 16.99 42.84 4.18
CA ALA A 637 17.49 42.35 2.91
C ALA A 637 16.43 42.47 1.81
N HIS A 638 16.81 43.07 0.67
CA HIS A 638 15.92 43.20 -0.49
C HIS A 638 15.86 41.92 -1.34
N LEU A 639 16.95 41.12 -1.30
CA LEU A 639 17.11 39.84 -1.99
C LEU A 639 17.82 38.86 -1.05
N ILE A 640 17.25 37.66 -0.89
CA ILE A 640 17.90 36.54 -0.21
C ILE A 640 18.23 35.46 -1.24
N GLU A 641 19.51 35.09 -1.35
CA GLU A 641 19.98 33.99 -2.18
C GLU A 641 20.31 32.77 -1.32
N LEU A 642 19.61 31.65 -1.55
CA LEU A 642 19.81 30.39 -0.84
C LEU A 642 20.63 29.43 -1.73
N GLU A 643 21.76 28.95 -1.21
CA GLU A 643 22.61 27.93 -1.86
C GLU A 643 22.56 26.63 -1.04
N GLY A 644 21.85 25.61 -1.54
CA GLY A 644 21.77 24.26 -0.94
C GLY A 644 20.34 23.77 -0.63
N ARG A 645 20.23 22.61 0.03
CA ARG A 645 18.96 22.03 0.53
C ARG A 645 18.51 22.79 1.77
N LEU A 646 17.24 23.19 1.84
CA LEU A 646 16.67 23.88 3.00
C LEU A 646 15.76 22.90 3.76
N GLU A 647 16.07 22.62 5.03
CA GLU A 647 15.21 21.79 5.89
C GLU A 647 13.97 22.56 6.38
N PRO A 648 12.79 21.92 6.55
CA PRO A 648 11.53 22.58 6.88
C PRO A 648 11.59 23.47 8.14
N ALA A 649 12.23 22.99 9.20
CA ALA A 649 12.39 23.74 10.46
C ALA A 649 13.24 25.02 10.33
N ASN A 650 14.08 25.10 9.28
CA ASN A 650 14.89 26.28 8.99
C ASN A 650 14.19 27.26 8.04
N ALA A 651 13.27 26.77 7.18
CA ALA A 651 12.44 27.60 6.31
C ALA A 651 11.46 28.48 7.12
N GLU A 652 10.75 27.86 8.06
CA GLU A 652 9.79 28.52 8.97
C GLU A 652 10.47 29.62 9.82
N ARG A 653 11.74 29.40 10.19
CA ARG A 653 12.55 30.37 10.94
C ARG A 653 13.08 31.53 10.09
N ILE A 654 13.44 31.31 8.82
CA ILE A 654 13.85 32.39 7.90
C ILE A 654 12.66 33.33 7.62
N GLU A 655 11.46 32.77 7.53
CA GLU A 655 10.20 33.49 7.34
C GLU A 655 9.83 34.36 8.56
N THR A 656 10.07 33.88 9.78
CA THR A 656 9.88 34.70 11.00
C THR A 656 10.95 35.80 11.15
N ILE A 657 12.09 35.65 10.50
CA ILE A 657 13.26 36.51 10.65
C ILE A 657 13.32 37.62 9.59
N SER A 658 12.75 37.47 8.41
CA SER A 658 12.92 38.41 7.29
C SER A 658 11.64 38.62 6.49
N ASN A 659 11.39 39.85 6.03
CA ASN A 659 10.30 40.16 5.08
C ASN A 659 10.90 40.55 3.71
N PRO A 660 11.61 39.63 3.02
CA PRO A 660 12.32 39.96 1.78
C PRO A 660 11.33 40.19 0.63
N ARG A 661 11.63 41.17 -0.24
CA ARG A 661 10.82 41.42 -1.44
C ARG A 661 11.03 40.38 -2.55
N ILE A 662 12.18 39.69 -2.56
CA ILE A 662 12.54 38.65 -3.53
C ILE A 662 13.37 37.58 -2.81
N VAL A 663 12.99 36.30 -2.95
CA VAL A 663 13.79 35.14 -2.52
C VAL A 663 14.19 34.35 -3.76
N ARG A 664 15.49 34.03 -3.90
CA ARG A 664 16.04 33.29 -5.04
C ARG A 664 16.75 32.05 -4.52
N ILE A 665 16.29 30.88 -4.95
CA ILE A 665 16.92 29.58 -4.64
C ILE A 665 17.75 29.22 -5.87
N ASN A 666 19.08 29.08 -5.73
CA ASN A 666 19.95 28.91 -6.90
C ASN A 666 20.84 27.67 -6.76
N ASN A 667 20.86 26.83 -7.79
CA ASN A 667 21.93 25.87 -8.04
C ASN A 667 22.65 26.27 -9.33
N ARG A 668 23.66 27.14 -9.18
CA ARG A 668 24.66 27.64 -10.16
C ARG A 668 24.19 28.64 -11.26
N SER A 669 24.09 29.90 -10.86
CA SER A 669 24.51 31.15 -11.56
C SER A 669 24.22 31.38 -13.07
N ARG A 670 23.19 32.18 -13.40
CA ARG A 670 23.20 33.61 -13.84
C ARG A 670 21.81 33.97 -14.39
N GLY A 671 21.11 34.93 -13.78
CA GLY A 671 19.81 35.44 -14.27
C GLY A 671 19.50 36.82 -13.66
N PRO A 672 18.65 37.65 -14.30
CA PRO A 672 18.74 39.11 -14.28
C PRO A 672 18.36 39.74 -12.93
N ARG A 673 18.87 40.95 -12.72
CA ARG A 673 18.44 41.86 -11.65
C ARG A 673 17.13 42.51 -12.10
N SER A 674 16.01 42.21 -11.46
CA SER A 674 14.79 42.99 -11.62
C SER A 674 14.54 43.85 -10.38
N SER A 675 14.63 45.15 -10.58
CA SER A 675 14.13 46.18 -9.67
C SER A 675 12.62 46.33 -9.90
N LEU A 676 11.73 45.89 -8.99
CA LEU A 676 10.30 46.29 -8.99
C LEU A 676 9.66 46.14 -7.59
N GLY A 677 8.64 46.95 -7.34
CA GLY A 677 8.08 47.30 -6.03
C GLY A 677 6.79 46.60 -5.60
N ALA A 678 6.63 45.30 -5.87
CA ALA A 678 5.56 44.46 -5.29
C ALA A 678 6.13 43.08 -4.93
N PRO A 679 5.65 42.38 -3.87
CA PRO A 679 6.17 41.07 -3.45
C PRO A 679 5.98 40.06 -4.59
N THR A 680 7.09 39.74 -5.27
CA THR A 680 7.15 38.84 -6.43
C THR A 680 8.18 37.78 -6.11
N LEU A 681 7.75 36.53 -6.09
CA LEU A 681 8.65 35.39 -5.88
C LEU A 681 9.15 34.90 -7.23
N VAL A 682 10.48 34.88 -7.43
CA VAL A 682 11.10 34.34 -8.64
C VAL A 682 11.84 33.06 -8.28
N VAL A 683 11.35 31.94 -8.76
CA VAL A 683 11.96 30.62 -8.58
C VAL A 683 12.65 30.24 -9.89
N ALA A 684 13.99 30.21 -9.87
CA ALA A 684 14.79 29.77 -11.01
C ALA A 684 15.20 28.31 -10.80
N TRP A 685 14.74 27.41 -11.68
CA TRP A 685 15.00 25.99 -11.55
C TRP A 685 16.06 25.52 -12.56
N HIS A 686 17.22 25.11 -12.05
CA HIS A 686 18.31 24.53 -12.84
C HIS A 686 18.55 23.08 -12.43
N THR A 687 18.43 22.15 -13.37
CA THR A 687 18.32 20.72 -13.10
C THR A 687 19.67 20.07 -12.78
N SER A 688 19.88 19.71 -11.50
CA SER A 688 20.83 18.64 -11.11
C SER A 688 20.56 17.99 -9.74
N SER A 689 19.51 18.41 -9.02
CA SER A 689 19.15 17.80 -7.72
C SER A 689 17.63 17.77 -7.48
N SER A 690 17.18 16.69 -6.85
CA SER A 690 15.79 16.43 -6.46
C SER A 690 15.42 17.23 -5.21
N PHE A 691 14.51 18.21 -5.35
CA PHE A 691 13.76 18.76 -4.22
C PHE A 691 12.27 18.51 -4.41
N VAL A 692 11.58 18.25 -3.32
CA VAL A 692 10.12 18.18 -3.22
C VAL A 692 9.66 19.52 -2.67
N LEU A 693 8.70 20.18 -3.32
CA LEU A 693 8.18 21.51 -2.93
C LEU A 693 7.07 21.44 -1.88
N GLN A 694 6.84 20.29 -1.25
CA GLN A 694 5.74 20.09 -0.29
C GLN A 694 5.77 21.09 0.88
N ASP A 695 6.92 21.72 1.15
CA ASP A 695 7.13 22.63 2.27
C ASP A 695 7.45 24.08 1.85
N LEU A 696 7.16 24.48 0.59
CA LEU A 696 7.35 25.87 0.17
C LEU A 696 6.23 26.76 0.74
N HIS A 697 6.49 27.36 1.90
CA HIS A 697 5.64 28.40 2.48
C HIS A 697 5.77 29.69 1.64
N ILE A 698 4.69 30.03 0.94
CA ILE A 698 4.57 31.28 0.18
C ILE A 698 3.80 32.27 1.05
N SER A 699 4.43 33.41 1.34
CA SER A 699 3.80 34.49 2.09
C SER A 699 2.43 34.83 1.51
N PRO A 700 1.37 34.99 2.33
CA PRO A 700 0.03 35.39 1.87
C PRO A 700 0.00 36.71 1.09
N ASP A 701 1.04 37.54 1.25
CA ASP A 701 1.17 38.82 0.57
C ASP A 701 1.70 38.69 -0.86
N THR A 702 2.18 37.50 -1.26
CA THR A 702 2.72 37.25 -2.60
C THR A 702 1.62 37.35 -3.64
N LYS A 703 1.75 38.34 -4.55
CA LYS A 703 0.75 38.58 -5.61
C LYS A 703 1.11 37.96 -6.95
N ARG A 704 2.36 37.53 -7.12
CA ARG A 704 2.84 36.93 -8.36
C ARG A 704 3.98 35.95 -8.10
N LEU A 705 3.89 34.77 -8.70
CA LEU A 705 4.96 33.77 -8.78
C LEU A 705 5.50 33.73 -10.21
N ILE A 706 6.82 33.80 -10.38
CA ILE A 706 7.50 33.57 -11.66
C ILE A 706 8.35 32.30 -11.51
N ALA A 707 8.02 31.27 -12.27
CA ALA A 707 8.78 30.03 -12.35
C ALA A 707 9.54 30.00 -13.69
N GLU A 708 10.86 30.14 -13.61
CA GLU A 708 11.74 29.97 -14.78
C GLU A 708 12.04 28.48 -14.96
N ILE A 709 11.60 27.92 -16.09
CA ILE A 709 11.68 26.50 -16.41
C ILE A 709 12.76 26.29 -17.48
N SER A 710 13.81 25.54 -17.12
CA SER A 710 14.91 25.16 -18.01
C SER A 710 15.09 23.64 -18.10
N ASP A 711 15.78 23.19 -19.15
CA ASP A 711 16.09 21.78 -19.45
C ASP A 711 17.60 21.45 -19.38
N PHE A 712 18.41 22.33 -18.78
CA PHE A 712 19.86 22.18 -18.65
C PHE A 712 20.26 20.91 -17.87
N GLY A 713 20.43 19.77 -18.56
CA GLY A 713 20.65 18.45 -17.97
C GLY A 713 20.12 17.28 -18.82
N GLY A 714 19.45 17.56 -19.94
CA GLY A 714 18.84 16.58 -20.83
C GLY A 714 17.31 16.56 -20.68
N PRO A 715 16.58 15.84 -21.55
CA PRO A 715 15.10 15.89 -21.62
C PRO A 715 14.36 15.44 -20.35
N ILE A 716 15.07 15.00 -19.31
CA ILE A 716 14.48 14.49 -18.07
C ILE A 716 15.40 14.82 -16.90
N SER A 717 14.96 15.69 -16.00
CA SER A 717 15.33 15.55 -14.59
C SER A 717 14.10 15.06 -13.81
N PRO A 718 14.21 14.05 -12.95
CA PRO A 718 13.14 13.61 -12.04
C PRO A 718 12.51 14.74 -11.23
N ALA A 719 13.21 15.87 -11.10
CA ALA A 719 12.70 17.04 -10.40
C ALA A 719 11.57 17.76 -11.15
N ASN A 720 11.56 17.78 -12.49
CA ASN A 720 10.48 18.43 -13.25
C ASN A 720 9.14 17.68 -13.10
N ARG A 721 9.19 16.34 -12.94
CA ARG A 721 8.01 15.49 -12.69
C ARG A 721 7.36 15.73 -11.32
N ARG A 722 8.14 16.19 -10.33
CA ARG A 722 7.66 16.51 -8.97
C ARG A 722 7.32 17.99 -8.79
N PHE A 723 8.01 18.87 -9.53
CA PHE A 723 7.84 20.31 -9.46
C PHE A 723 6.49 20.78 -10.03
N LEU A 724 6.11 20.31 -11.22
CA LEU A 724 4.88 20.76 -11.89
C LEU A 724 3.62 20.45 -11.06
N PRO A 725 3.44 19.24 -10.49
CA PRO A 725 2.30 18.98 -9.61
C PRO A 725 2.29 19.86 -8.35
N ALA A 726 3.46 20.15 -7.77
CA ALA A 726 3.56 21.00 -6.58
C ALA A 726 3.24 22.49 -6.87
N LEU A 727 3.41 22.97 -8.11
CA LEU A 727 2.92 24.30 -8.47
C LEU A 727 1.39 24.40 -8.36
N ALA A 728 0.67 23.29 -8.62
CA ALA A 728 -0.78 23.28 -8.56
C ALA A 728 -1.35 23.42 -7.14
N SER A 729 -0.55 23.18 -6.09
CA SER A 729 -0.94 23.35 -4.69
C SER A 729 -0.66 24.75 -4.12
N ILE A 730 -0.01 25.62 -4.89
CA ILE A 730 0.34 26.98 -4.43
C ILE A 730 -0.88 27.90 -4.53
N ASP A 731 -1.13 28.72 -3.51
CA ASP A 731 -2.20 29.72 -3.49
C ASP A 731 -1.67 31.13 -3.81
N VAL A 732 -1.54 31.42 -5.11
CA VAL A 732 -1.17 32.75 -5.62
C VAL A 732 -2.09 33.18 -6.76
N PRO A 733 -2.45 34.48 -6.85
CA PRO A 733 -3.43 34.95 -7.83
C PRO A 733 -2.88 35.06 -9.26
N ASP A 734 -1.55 35.12 -9.44
CA ASP A 734 -0.89 35.23 -10.75
C ASP A 734 0.37 34.36 -10.80
N VAL A 735 0.45 33.47 -11.78
CA VAL A 735 1.58 32.55 -12.02
C VAL A 735 2.12 32.78 -13.42
N VAL A 736 3.43 33.02 -13.53
CA VAL A 736 4.16 33.12 -14.79
C VAL A 736 5.06 31.88 -14.93
N LEU A 737 4.83 31.10 -15.99
CA LEU A 737 5.70 29.99 -16.38
C LEU A 737 6.57 30.45 -17.54
N ASP A 738 7.86 30.66 -17.28
CA ASP A 738 8.82 31.19 -18.25
C ASP A 738 9.69 30.08 -18.83
N PHE A 739 9.48 29.78 -20.12
CA PHE A 739 10.21 28.75 -20.87
C PHE A 739 11.31 29.34 -21.78
N SER A 740 11.69 30.61 -21.58
CA SER A 740 12.71 31.27 -22.40
C SER A 740 14.11 30.66 -22.29
N GLN A 741 14.31 29.75 -21.32
CA GLN A 741 15.54 28.97 -21.12
C GLN A 741 15.37 27.49 -21.49
N TRP A 742 14.34 27.16 -22.29
CA TRP A 742 14.11 25.80 -22.80
C TRP A 742 14.88 25.57 -24.10
N GLU A 743 15.87 24.69 -24.07
CA GLU A 743 16.77 24.37 -25.19
C GLU A 743 16.49 23.00 -25.84
N CYS A 744 15.69 22.12 -25.21
CA CYS A 744 15.48 20.74 -25.66
C CYS A 744 14.57 20.67 -26.89
N ALA A 745 14.94 19.83 -27.86
CA ALA A 745 14.17 19.56 -29.07
C ALA A 745 13.07 18.50 -28.92
N VAL A 746 12.98 17.80 -27.78
CA VAL A 746 12.00 16.73 -27.52
C VAL A 746 11.40 16.90 -26.12
N VAL A 747 10.08 16.88 -26.01
CA VAL A 747 9.38 16.92 -24.71
C VAL A 747 8.81 15.54 -24.41
N ASP A 748 9.20 14.99 -23.26
CA ASP A 748 8.67 13.75 -22.71
C ASP A 748 7.13 13.84 -22.55
N PRO A 749 6.34 12.88 -23.06
CA PRO A 749 4.88 12.90 -22.95
C PRO A 749 4.37 13.02 -21.51
N PHE A 750 5.10 12.51 -20.52
CA PHE A 750 4.74 12.65 -19.10
C PHE A 750 4.92 14.09 -18.59
N VAL A 751 5.95 14.81 -19.06
CA VAL A 751 6.16 16.23 -18.71
C VAL A 751 5.10 17.11 -19.36
N ALA A 752 4.77 16.83 -20.63
CA ALA A 752 3.65 17.47 -21.31
C ALA A 752 2.36 17.27 -20.52
N ASN A 753 2.10 16.04 -20.09
CA ASN A 753 0.91 15.70 -19.34
C ASN A 753 0.84 16.39 -17.97
N ALA A 754 1.95 16.37 -17.21
CA ALA A 754 2.05 17.06 -15.92
C ALA A 754 1.85 18.57 -16.10
N LEU A 755 2.45 19.16 -17.12
CA LEU A 755 2.34 20.59 -17.41
C LEU A 755 0.90 21.00 -17.74
N TYR A 756 0.23 20.27 -18.63
CA TYR A 756 -1.18 20.55 -18.95
C TYR A 756 -2.11 20.34 -17.77
N SER A 757 -1.84 19.35 -16.92
CA SER A 757 -2.60 19.09 -15.71
C SER A 757 -2.41 20.19 -14.67
N THR A 758 -1.18 20.66 -14.46
CA THR A 758 -0.87 21.79 -13.58
C THR A 758 -1.55 23.08 -14.05
N ILE A 759 -1.47 23.39 -15.35
CA ILE A 759 -2.15 24.56 -15.91
C ILE A 759 -3.66 24.46 -15.71
N ALA A 760 -4.26 23.29 -15.97
CA ALA A 760 -5.69 23.07 -15.77
C ALA A 760 -6.10 23.28 -14.30
N SER A 761 -5.36 22.70 -13.35
CA SER A 761 -5.62 22.86 -11.92
C SER A 761 -5.51 24.31 -11.45
N LEU A 762 -4.49 25.05 -11.91
CA LEU A 762 -4.35 26.48 -11.60
C LEU A 762 -5.52 27.30 -12.15
N LEU A 763 -5.93 27.03 -13.40
CA LEU A 763 -7.06 27.74 -14.02
C LEU A 763 -8.38 27.45 -13.28
N VAL A 764 -8.68 26.19 -12.93
CA VAL A 764 -9.90 25.82 -12.19
C VAL A 764 -9.96 26.50 -10.82
N ARG A 765 -8.81 26.80 -10.21
CA ARG A 765 -8.70 27.56 -8.95
C ARG A 765 -8.82 29.09 -9.12
N GLY A 766 -9.00 29.58 -10.35
CA GLY A 766 -9.11 31.01 -10.65
C GLY A 766 -7.78 31.76 -10.72
N THR A 767 -6.66 31.05 -10.74
CA THR A 767 -5.32 31.64 -10.88
C THR A 767 -5.13 32.15 -12.32
N HIS A 768 -4.62 33.37 -12.47
CA HIS A 768 -4.18 33.87 -13.77
C HIS A 768 -2.85 33.21 -14.15
N VAL A 769 -2.78 32.58 -15.32
CA VAL A 769 -1.59 31.86 -15.79
C VAL A 769 -1.03 32.55 -17.02
N THR A 770 0.24 32.95 -16.95
CA THR A 770 0.99 33.51 -18.08
C THR A 770 2.04 32.51 -18.55
N LEU A 771 1.98 32.09 -19.80
CA LEU A 771 2.97 31.22 -20.44
C LEU A 771 3.91 32.05 -21.31
N VAL A 772 5.22 32.00 -21.06
CA VAL A 772 6.22 32.77 -21.80
C VAL A 772 7.08 31.85 -22.65
N ASP A 773 7.18 32.15 -23.95
CA ASP A 773 7.88 31.36 -24.97
C ASP A 773 7.45 29.87 -25.04
N PHE A 774 6.24 29.55 -24.61
CA PHE A 774 5.68 28.18 -24.58
C PHE A 774 5.69 27.44 -25.92
N ASN A 775 5.75 28.17 -27.04
CA ASN A 775 5.88 27.58 -28.36
C ASN A 775 7.16 26.74 -28.50
N LEU A 776 8.24 27.08 -27.78
CA LEU A 776 9.48 26.28 -27.74
C LEU A 776 9.24 24.88 -27.19
N VAL A 777 8.34 24.75 -26.22
CA VAL A 777 7.93 23.46 -25.64
C VAL A 777 6.99 22.73 -26.60
N PHE A 778 6.04 23.45 -27.21
CA PHE A 778 5.07 22.83 -28.11
C PHE A 778 5.66 22.30 -29.43
N SER A 779 6.64 22.99 -30.02
CA SER A 779 7.36 22.49 -31.21
C SER A 779 8.02 21.14 -30.97
N CYS A 780 8.32 20.80 -29.72
CA CYS A 780 8.96 19.57 -29.30
C CYS A 780 7.97 18.45 -28.93
N MET A 781 6.68 18.78 -28.85
CA MET A 781 5.56 17.84 -28.58
C MET A 781 4.81 17.42 -29.85
N ALA A 782 5.04 18.09 -30.99
CA ALA A 782 4.42 17.76 -32.27
C ALA A 782 5.36 16.90 -33.14
N ASP A 783 4.81 15.83 -33.71
CA ASP A 783 5.44 14.94 -34.68
C ASP A 783 6.31 15.71 -35.70
N ALA A 784 7.59 15.32 -35.85
CA ALA A 784 8.66 16.06 -36.55
C ALA A 784 8.45 16.22 -38.07
N THR A 785 7.27 15.88 -38.59
CA THR A 785 6.97 15.75 -40.02
C THR A 785 6.16 16.93 -40.59
N VAL A 786 5.68 17.88 -39.77
CA VAL A 786 4.84 19.00 -40.24
C VAL A 786 5.50 20.36 -39.97
N PRO A 787 5.96 21.10 -41.01
CA PRO A 787 6.52 22.43 -40.82
C PRO A 787 5.42 23.43 -40.45
N MET A 788 5.58 24.12 -39.32
CA MET A 788 4.71 25.23 -38.93
C MET A 788 4.91 26.44 -39.86
N ARG A 789 3.81 27.07 -40.31
CA ARG A 789 3.86 28.39 -40.94
C ARG A 789 3.95 29.46 -39.84
N PRO A 790 4.91 30.41 -39.91
CA PRO A 790 5.08 31.44 -38.91
C PRO A 790 3.97 32.48 -39.07
N ALA A 791 2.92 32.37 -38.27
CA ALA A 791 1.89 33.40 -38.18
C ALA A 791 1.58 33.70 -36.71
N ARG A 792 2.25 34.75 -36.20
CA ARG A 792 2.04 35.48 -34.94
C ARG A 792 2.08 34.66 -33.64
N TYR A 793 3.19 34.85 -32.91
CA TYR A 793 3.58 34.30 -31.61
C TYR A 793 2.64 34.63 -30.42
N THR A 794 1.44 35.14 -30.66
CA THR A 794 0.54 35.68 -29.62
C THR A 794 -0.68 34.77 -29.33
N ALA A 795 -0.73 33.57 -29.91
CA ALA A 795 -1.83 32.62 -29.72
C ALA A 795 -1.31 31.20 -29.50
N LEU A 796 -2.02 30.42 -28.67
CA LEU A 796 -1.68 29.03 -28.39
C LEU A 796 -1.93 28.15 -29.64
N PRO A 797 -1.08 27.16 -29.96
CA PRO A 797 -1.37 26.19 -31.03
C PRO A 797 -2.66 25.41 -30.75
N ARG A 798 -3.50 25.16 -31.77
CA ARG A 798 -4.81 24.51 -31.62
C ARG A 798 -4.77 23.20 -30.81
N ARG A 799 -3.79 22.33 -31.08
CA ARG A 799 -3.64 21.06 -30.34
C ARG A 799 -3.27 21.25 -28.87
N ALA A 800 -2.48 22.27 -28.52
CA ALA A 800 -2.20 22.61 -27.12
C ALA A 800 -3.46 23.15 -26.44
N GLU A 801 -4.23 23.96 -27.16
CA GLU A 801 -5.47 24.55 -26.66
C GLU A 801 -6.50 23.46 -26.39
N ASP A 802 -6.61 22.49 -27.30
CA ASP A 802 -7.49 21.32 -27.16
C ASP A 802 -7.04 20.40 -26.02
N ALA A 803 -5.73 20.21 -25.81
CA ALA A 803 -5.20 19.44 -24.68
C ALA A 803 -5.48 20.12 -23.32
N ILE A 804 -5.29 21.44 -23.23
CA ILE A 804 -5.63 22.19 -22.01
C ILE A 804 -7.15 22.17 -21.78
N LYS A 805 -7.96 22.38 -22.82
CA LYS A 805 -9.44 22.24 -22.74
C LYS A 805 -9.85 20.88 -22.21
N TYR A 806 -9.25 19.82 -22.74
CA TYR A 806 -9.51 18.44 -22.30
C TYR A 806 -9.18 18.25 -20.82
N ARG A 807 -8.01 18.74 -20.37
CA ARG A 807 -7.61 18.64 -18.96
C ARG A 807 -8.51 19.47 -18.04
N VAL A 808 -8.86 20.70 -18.41
CA VAL A 808 -9.81 21.55 -17.65
C VAL A 808 -11.18 20.87 -17.55
N ARG A 809 -11.68 20.24 -18.61
CA ARG A 809 -12.94 19.46 -18.55
C ARG A 809 -12.85 18.33 -17.53
N ASN A 810 -11.78 17.55 -17.58
CA ASN A 810 -11.61 16.41 -16.68
C ASN A 810 -11.46 16.87 -15.22
N THR A 811 -10.71 17.95 -14.97
CA THR A 811 -10.57 18.53 -13.63
C THR A 811 -11.90 19.07 -13.09
N LEU A 812 -12.73 19.71 -13.93
CA LEU A 812 -14.07 20.17 -13.52
C LEU A 812 -15.03 19.01 -13.22
N ARG A 813 -14.93 17.89 -13.94
CA ARG A 813 -15.76 16.69 -13.72
C ARG A 813 -15.39 15.91 -12.46
N ALA A 814 -14.12 15.99 -12.06
CA ALA A 814 -13.61 15.38 -10.84
C ALA A 814 -13.88 16.22 -9.57
N GLY A 815 -14.54 17.37 -9.69
CA GLY A 815 -14.90 18.23 -8.57
C GLY A 815 -16.11 17.71 -7.77
N PRO A 816 -16.28 18.14 -6.51
CA PRO A 816 -17.35 17.67 -5.62
C PRO A 816 -18.77 18.07 -6.08
N GLU A 817 -18.88 19.10 -6.90
CA GLU A 817 -20.09 19.39 -7.68
C GLU A 817 -19.79 18.95 -9.11
N CYS A 818 -20.48 17.94 -9.64
CA CYS A 818 -20.31 17.49 -11.03
C CYS A 818 -21.31 18.28 -11.92
N PRO A 819 -20.90 19.39 -12.57
CA PRO A 819 -21.80 20.15 -13.43
C PRO A 819 -22.21 19.35 -14.67
N ASP A 820 -23.42 19.60 -15.17
CA ASP A 820 -23.88 19.02 -16.43
C ASP A 820 -22.93 19.38 -17.60
N ALA A 821 -23.01 18.60 -18.68
CA ALA A 821 -22.11 18.76 -19.83
C ALA A 821 -22.13 20.18 -20.47
N ARG A 822 -23.24 20.90 -20.34
CA ARG A 822 -23.40 22.26 -20.89
C ARG A 822 -22.75 23.30 -19.98
N ALA A 823 -22.88 23.13 -18.66
CA ALA A 823 -22.21 23.95 -17.65
C ALA A 823 -20.69 23.76 -17.69
N VAL A 824 -20.19 22.54 -17.90
CA VAL A 824 -18.76 22.25 -18.11
C VAL A 824 -18.20 23.07 -19.28
N GLU A 825 -18.88 23.09 -20.43
CA GLU A 825 -18.39 23.81 -21.62
C GLU A 825 -18.41 25.34 -21.46
N VAL A 826 -19.36 25.89 -20.70
CA VAL A 826 -19.36 27.31 -20.34
C VAL A 826 -18.19 27.64 -19.42
N ASN A 827 -17.95 26.80 -18.40
CA ASN A 827 -16.87 26.97 -17.44
C ASN A 827 -15.49 26.86 -18.11
N VAL A 828 -15.28 25.90 -19.00
CA VAL A 828 -14.02 25.77 -19.77
C VAL A 828 -13.71 27.05 -20.55
N ARG A 829 -14.71 27.64 -21.22
CA ARG A 829 -14.50 28.90 -21.98
C ARG A 829 -14.18 30.07 -21.09
N GLN A 830 -14.81 30.16 -19.92
CA GLN A 830 -14.56 31.22 -18.95
C GLN A 830 -13.15 31.09 -18.34
N LEU A 831 -12.77 29.89 -17.92
CA LEU A 831 -11.46 29.62 -17.32
C LEU A 831 -10.31 29.91 -18.27
N LEU A 832 -10.45 29.63 -19.57
CA LEU A 832 -9.42 29.95 -20.56
C LEU A 832 -9.17 31.45 -20.74
N THR A 833 -10.08 32.33 -20.29
CA THR A 833 -9.82 33.79 -20.29
C THR A 833 -8.75 34.21 -19.28
N HIS A 834 -8.43 33.34 -18.32
CA HIS A 834 -7.36 33.54 -17.34
C HIS A 834 -5.98 33.05 -17.83
N LEU A 835 -5.89 32.55 -19.08
CA LEU A 835 -4.65 32.09 -19.69
C LEU A 835 -4.10 33.15 -20.67
N THR A 836 -2.89 33.63 -20.42
CA THR A 836 -2.18 34.58 -21.28
C THR A 836 -0.92 33.93 -21.88
N VAL A 837 -0.61 34.19 -23.15
CA VAL A 837 0.64 33.73 -23.81
C VAL A 837 1.44 34.95 -24.25
N LEU A 838 2.73 35.00 -23.90
CA LEU A 838 3.64 36.10 -24.25
C LEU A 838 4.97 35.57 -24.80
N SER A 839 5.68 36.41 -25.55
CA SER A 839 7.12 36.23 -25.79
C SER A 839 7.95 36.77 -24.63
N ALA A 840 9.19 36.31 -24.47
CA ALA A 840 10.10 36.85 -23.45
C ALA A 840 10.31 38.36 -23.57
N ASP A 841 10.31 38.91 -24.79
CA ASP A 841 10.42 40.36 -25.02
C ASP A 841 9.16 41.11 -24.59
N GLU A 842 7.96 40.54 -24.80
CA GLU A 842 6.71 41.10 -24.31
C GLU A 842 6.63 41.05 -22.78
N LEU A 843 7.06 39.95 -22.15
CA LEU A 843 7.16 39.85 -20.69
C LEU A 843 8.11 40.94 -20.15
N ARG A 844 9.31 41.07 -20.74
CA ARG A 844 10.30 42.10 -20.37
C ARG A 844 9.81 43.53 -20.55
N SER A 845 8.83 43.76 -21.43
CA SER A 845 8.22 45.09 -21.62
C SER A 845 7.06 45.38 -20.66
N LYS A 846 6.47 44.33 -20.06
CA LYS A 846 5.35 44.41 -19.11
C LYS A 846 5.82 44.38 -17.65
N LEU A 847 6.98 43.78 -17.39
CA LEU A 847 7.75 43.88 -16.15
C LEU A 847 8.49 45.22 -16.17
#